data_AF-A0A4P6MEN9-F1
#
_entry.id   AF-A0A4P6MEN9-F1
#
_cell.length_a   1.000
_cell.length_b   1.000
_cell.length_c   1.000
_cell.angle_alpha   90.00
_cell.angle_beta   90.00
_cell.angle_gamma   90.00
#
_symmetry.space_group_name_H-M   'P 1'
#
loop_
_entity.id
_entity.type
_entity.pdbx_description
1 polymer ?
#
loop_
_entity_poly.entity_id
_entity_poly.type
_entity_poly.pdbx_seq_one_letter_code
_entity_poly.pdbx_strand_id
1 'polypeptide(L)'
;MIKDAYPVPYAYWYAAALFINAGHGPEEVLTRLGIDDGVWDSTNRFYGMLHFANMSWVASALRRDGLPDPARNTDLYAHLCEGGGIHPPVQQPFALRPQLSAIRKVVEADPHIGPFAKTSWRAHYIAERAFPTLRYMHDGHRVLAGGMPLAGRTGKPIDGVDPVSFRQLGQRWFRDRDRVYAQGAIRQKPYWYVVRHADPATFRVLNERHAYDANAGYYITNKRFPTADPGTFEVIAYHYGRGQKPGLHHDESHWAKDGRKVYGYGVEVPDAHAPSFSSIGDEGKYFADRARIYWERDPIAGADRESFVCASEAGQYRAYDKDRPYWAGKPQSVTAEFDRWRAFFEAHSELTDTWWHRERDRRASGESEATEAAPTKSLGGPFFSDGKRVLVRPRRSHDGRWVTLDYLDHDSFRPIVDVFGVDKHGLRYFNPGLESFGTDPVKDSDPESFRALGDDWYRDDGQIYYMALDSHHPQLVCTAADPASFEVLGGVYGRDADALFVGGVRKRNIDDPGAVVALGGDYARIGDTILRNGKPVKNPGAIDIATARGLPGVRLLLDAKGNLLLGGRYRKPLPGFDAASFRFLNQSFAVDHDQVYALTEAALSICEDIDRATVESDGPMSVRDCNARFVADYDKVTRRPLAD
;
A
#
# COMPACT_ATOMS: atom_id res chain seq x y z
N MET A 1 -32.47 30.05 -25.12
CA MET A 1 -31.86 29.32 -23.99
C MET A 1 -32.43 27.92 -23.81
N ILE A 2 -33.66 27.72 -23.29
CA ILE A 2 -34.22 26.35 -23.12
C ILE A 2 -34.37 25.61 -24.44
N LYS A 3 -34.89 26.28 -25.48
CA LYS A 3 -35.01 25.69 -26.84
C LYS A 3 -33.67 25.32 -27.45
N ASP A 4 -32.63 26.13 -27.22
CA ASP A 4 -31.29 25.86 -27.76
C ASP A 4 -30.60 24.72 -27.01
N ALA A 5 -30.83 24.61 -25.69
CA ALA A 5 -30.28 23.53 -24.86
C ALA A 5 -31.01 22.19 -25.07
N TYR A 6 -32.28 22.23 -25.44
CA TYR A 6 -33.14 21.08 -25.67
C TYR A 6 -33.94 21.24 -26.98
N PRO A 7 -33.27 21.13 -28.14
CA PRO A 7 -33.87 21.44 -29.44
C PRO A 7 -34.87 20.37 -29.92
N VAL A 8 -34.84 19.19 -29.33
CA VAL A 8 -35.71 18.07 -29.69
C VAL A 8 -36.44 17.49 -28.47
N PRO A 9 -37.59 16.82 -28.67
CA PRO A 9 -38.29 16.14 -27.59
C PRO A 9 -37.38 15.12 -26.91
N TYR A 10 -37.45 15.03 -25.58
CA TYR A 10 -36.59 14.14 -24.77
C TYR A 10 -36.71 12.68 -25.21
N ALA A 11 -37.92 12.23 -25.56
CA ALA A 11 -38.15 10.88 -26.05
C ALA A 11 -37.38 10.59 -27.34
N TYR A 12 -37.34 11.54 -28.29
CA TYR A 12 -36.64 11.37 -29.56
C TYR A 12 -35.12 11.42 -29.39
N TRP A 13 -34.61 12.33 -28.55
CA TRP A 13 -33.19 12.33 -28.16
C TRP A 13 -32.79 11.00 -27.54
N TYR A 14 -33.61 10.48 -26.61
CA TYR A 14 -33.30 9.23 -25.92
C TYR A 14 -33.36 8.03 -26.88
N ALA A 15 -34.35 7.96 -27.78
CA ALA A 15 -34.41 6.94 -28.83
C ALA A 15 -33.19 6.99 -29.75
N ALA A 16 -32.77 8.18 -30.19
CA ALA A 16 -31.54 8.37 -30.95
C ALA A 16 -30.31 7.85 -30.19
N ALA A 17 -30.21 8.19 -28.90
CA ALA A 17 -29.14 7.68 -28.05
C ALA A 17 -29.16 6.15 -27.95
N LEU A 18 -30.33 5.52 -27.90
CA LEU A 18 -30.46 4.06 -27.94
C LEU A 18 -29.94 3.50 -29.27
N PHE A 19 -30.36 4.01 -30.43
CA PHE A 19 -29.85 3.52 -31.72
C PHE A 19 -28.33 3.69 -31.87
N ILE A 20 -27.76 4.82 -31.44
CA ILE A 20 -26.31 5.02 -31.43
C ILE A 20 -25.62 4.00 -30.51
N ASN A 21 -26.18 3.73 -29.31
CA ASN A 21 -25.64 2.71 -28.40
C ASN A 21 -25.86 1.26 -28.91
N ALA A 22 -26.78 1.06 -29.86
CA ALA A 22 -26.96 -0.19 -30.60
C ALA A 22 -26.04 -0.26 -31.84
N GLY A 23 -25.11 0.68 -32.01
CA GLY A 23 -24.08 0.64 -33.05
C GLY A 23 -24.51 1.18 -34.41
N HIS A 24 -25.69 1.82 -34.51
CA HIS A 24 -26.10 2.53 -35.72
C HIS A 24 -25.30 3.82 -35.88
N GLY A 25 -24.94 4.15 -37.13
CA GLY A 25 -24.07 5.28 -37.44
C GLY A 25 -24.66 6.63 -36.97
N PRO A 26 -23.94 7.43 -36.17
CA PRO A 26 -24.45 8.69 -35.63
C PRO A 26 -25.01 9.63 -36.70
N GLU A 27 -24.31 9.80 -37.82
CA GLU A 27 -24.72 10.66 -38.93
C GLU A 27 -26.14 10.33 -39.44
N GLU A 28 -26.46 9.04 -39.62
CA GLU A 28 -27.76 8.61 -40.12
C GLU A 28 -28.85 8.80 -39.05
N VAL A 29 -28.54 8.53 -37.79
CA VAL A 29 -29.46 8.73 -36.66
C VAL A 29 -29.80 10.21 -36.49
N LEU A 30 -28.79 11.09 -36.53
CA LEU A 30 -28.94 12.53 -36.31
C LEU A 30 -29.63 13.23 -37.50
N THR A 31 -29.34 12.79 -38.73
CA THR A 31 -30.07 13.25 -39.93
C THR A 31 -31.58 13.03 -39.80
N ARG A 32 -32.02 11.88 -39.28
CA ARG A 32 -33.44 11.61 -39.03
C ARG A 32 -34.03 12.50 -37.95
N LEU A 33 -33.23 12.83 -36.93
CA LEU A 33 -33.63 13.71 -35.83
C LEU A 33 -33.66 15.20 -36.26
N GLY A 34 -33.13 15.52 -37.45
CA GLY A 34 -33.09 16.87 -38.00
C GLY A 34 -32.03 17.76 -37.36
N ILE A 35 -30.97 17.17 -36.79
CA ILE A 35 -29.87 17.87 -36.14
C ILE A 35 -28.52 17.36 -36.65
N ASP A 36 -27.47 18.16 -36.51
CA ASP A 36 -26.10 17.77 -36.85
C ASP A 36 -25.29 17.33 -35.61
N ASP A 37 -24.08 16.80 -35.86
CA ASP A 37 -23.14 16.35 -34.82
C ASP A 37 -22.79 17.47 -33.81
N GLY A 38 -22.69 18.73 -34.26
CA GLY A 38 -22.37 19.86 -33.40
C GLY A 38 -23.50 20.20 -32.43
N VAL A 39 -24.75 20.16 -32.91
CA VAL A 39 -25.95 20.30 -32.08
C VAL A 39 -26.06 19.12 -31.11
N TRP A 40 -25.80 17.89 -31.56
CA TRP A 40 -25.78 16.73 -30.68
C TRP A 40 -24.74 16.89 -29.57
N ASP A 41 -23.48 17.16 -29.90
CA ASP A 41 -22.39 17.27 -28.93
C ASP A 41 -22.62 18.40 -27.91
N SER A 42 -23.10 19.56 -28.38
CA SER A 42 -23.38 20.71 -27.52
C SER A 42 -24.56 20.49 -26.57
N THR A 43 -25.56 19.70 -26.98
CA THR A 43 -26.79 19.50 -26.19
C THR A 43 -26.81 18.20 -25.38
N ASN A 44 -26.08 17.16 -25.80
CA ASN A 44 -26.06 15.84 -25.17
C ASN A 44 -25.63 15.91 -23.69
N ARG A 45 -24.74 16.86 -23.35
CA ARG A 45 -24.39 17.18 -21.94
C ARG A 45 -25.62 17.57 -21.13
N PHE A 46 -26.48 18.45 -21.66
CA PHE A 46 -27.67 18.93 -20.95
C PHE A 46 -28.70 17.81 -20.75
N TYR A 47 -29.00 17.05 -21.80
CA TYR A 47 -29.90 15.89 -21.68
C TYR A 47 -29.36 14.85 -20.68
N GLY A 48 -28.06 14.55 -20.72
CA GLY A 48 -27.41 13.64 -19.77
C GLY A 48 -27.48 14.11 -18.31
N MET A 49 -27.38 15.42 -18.07
CA MET A 49 -27.52 16.00 -16.73
C MET A 49 -28.91 15.79 -16.12
N LEU A 50 -29.96 15.74 -16.94
CA LEU A 50 -31.33 15.53 -16.45
C LEU A 50 -31.54 14.16 -15.80
N HIS A 51 -30.67 13.17 -16.06
CA HIS A 51 -30.67 11.89 -15.35
C HIS A 51 -30.43 12.06 -13.84
N PHE A 52 -29.76 13.15 -13.47
CA PHE A 52 -29.40 13.53 -12.11
C PHE A 52 -30.09 14.84 -11.69
N ALA A 53 -31.24 15.18 -12.29
CA ALA A 53 -31.94 16.46 -12.08
C ALA A 53 -32.24 16.79 -10.61
N ASN A 54 -32.27 15.80 -9.71
CA ASN A 54 -32.48 16.00 -8.28
C ASN A 54 -31.20 16.34 -7.50
N MET A 55 -30.03 16.37 -8.16
CA MET A 55 -28.74 16.60 -7.51
C MET A 55 -28.37 18.09 -7.55
N SER A 56 -27.89 18.62 -6.42
CA SER A 56 -27.51 20.03 -6.29
C SER A 56 -26.44 20.49 -7.28
N TRP A 57 -25.51 19.61 -7.64
CA TRP A 57 -24.46 19.92 -8.62
C TRP A 57 -25.00 20.15 -10.03
N VAL A 58 -26.09 19.46 -10.41
CA VAL A 58 -26.76 19.67 -11.71
C VAL A 58 -27.40 21.05 -11.74
N ALA A 59 -28.15 21.39 -10.68
CA ALA A 59 -28.76 22.71 -10.57
C ALA A 59 -27.72 23.83 -10.64
N SER A 60 -26.56 23.66 -9.99
CA SER A 60 -25.44 24.61 -10.07
C SER A 60 -24.77 24.66 -11.45
N ALA A 61 -24.70 23.54 -12.18
CA ALA A 61 -24.18 23.53 -13.55
C ALA A 61 -25.12 24.27 -14.49
N LEU A 62 -26.41 23.92 -14.51
CA LEU A 62 -27.41 24.55 -15.38
C LEU A 62 -27.56 26.05 -15.11
N ARG A 63 -27.51 26.49 -13.84
CA ARG A 63 -27.53 27.92 -13.50
C ARG A 63 -26.35 28.70 -14.10
N ARG A 64 -25.15 28.11 -14.15
CA ARG A 64 -23.97 28.75 -14.79
C ARG A 64 -24.14 28.89 -16.30
N ASP A 65 -24.89 27.96 -16.89
CA ASP A 65 -25.25 27.97 -18.31
C ASP A 65 -26.55 28.79 -18.58
N GLY A 66 -27.07 29.53 -17.59
CA GLY A 66 -28.27 30.37 -17.72
C GLY A 66 -29.60 29.62 -17.77
N LEU A 67 -29.61 28.35 -17.37
CA LEU A 67 -30.79 27.47 -17.37
C LEU A 67 -31.39 27.33 -15.96
N PRO A 68 -32.72 27.14 -15.85
CA PRO A 68 -33.39 27.04 -14.56
C PRO A 68 -33.06 25.73 -13.83
N ASP A 69 -33.28 25.71 -12.51
CA ASP A 69 -33.19 24.48 -11.73
C ASP A 69 -34.20 23.45 -12.26
N PRO A 70 -33.76 22.26 -12.67
CA PRO A 70 -34.62 21.30 -13.35
C PRO A 70 -35.49 20.50 -12.38
N ALA A 71 -35.15 20.41 -11.09
CA ALA A 71 -35.69 19.40 -10.18
C ALA A 71 -37.22 19.44 -10.07
N ARG A 72 -37.81 20.64 -10.06
CA ARG A 72 -39.25 20.90 -9.89
C ARG A 72 -39.85 21.73 -11.04
N ASN A 73 -39.15 21.87 -12.16
CA ASN A 73 -39.56 22.74 -13.25
C ASN A 73 -40.56 22.03 -14.19
N THR A 74 -41.84 22.37 -14.06
CA THR A 74 -42.92 21.83 -14.89
C THR A 74 -42.90 22.35 -16.32
N ASP A 75 -42.47 23.60 -16.54
CA ASP A 75 -42.42 24.20 -17.88
C ASP A 75 -41.32 23.56 -18.72
N LEU A 76 -40.17 23.28 -18.10
CA LEU A 76 -39.11 22.49 -18.73
C LEU A 76 -39.60 21.09 -19.09
N TYR A 77 -40.36 20.43 -18.21
CA TYR A 77 -40.94 19.12 -18.52
C TYR A 77 -41.93 19.20 -19.68
N ALA A 78 -42.79 20.21 -19.73
CA ALA A 78 -43.71 20.43 -20.82
C ALA A 78 -42.96 20.62 -22.16
N HIS A 79 -41.92 21.46 -22.17
CA HIS A 79 -41.04 21.65 -23.34
C HIS A 79 -40.37 20.35 -23.78
N LEU A 80 -39.84 19.56 -22.85
CA LEU A 80 -39.20 18.27 -23.15
C LEU A 80 -40.16 17.22 -23.74
N CYS A 81 -41.46 17.33 -23.47
CA CYS A 81 -42.49 16.41 -23.96
C CYS A 81 -43.21 16.92 -25.21
N GLU A 82 -43.12 18.22 -25.51
CA GLU A 82 -43.82 18.85 -26.63
C GLU A 82 -43.45 18.15 -27.94
N GLY A 83 -44.45 17.69 -28.70
CA GLY A 83 -44.23 16.97 -29.96
C GLY A 83 -43.60 15.57 -29.85
N GLY A 84 -43.33 15.07 -28.63
CA GLY A 84 -42.68 13.78 -28.38
C GLY A 84 -43.63 12.56 -28.33
N GLY A 85 -44.94 12.79 -28.27
CA GLY A 85 -45.97 11.73 -28.35
C GLY A 85 -46.04 10.78 -27.15
N ILE A 86 -45.20 10.96 -26.13
CA ILE A 86 -45.15 10.13 -24.92
C ILE A 86 -45.44 11.01 -23.70
N HIS A 87 -46.55 10.74 -23.02
CA HIS A 87 -47.02 11.52 -21.87
C HIS A 87 -47.42 10.60 -20.71
N PRO A 88 -46.46 10.12 -19.90
CA PRO A 88 -46.76 9.33 -18.72
C PRO A 88 -47.54 10.17 -17.69
N PRO A 89 -48.36 9.53 -16.84
CA PRO A 89 -49.08 10.23 -15.77
C PRO A 89 -48.13 11.01 -14.85
N VAL A 90 -48.44 12.29 -14.63
CA VAL A 90 -47.62 13.17 -13.80
C VAL A 90 -47.82 12.84 -12.31
N GLN A 91 -46.83 12.16 -11.72
CA GLN A 91 -46.74 11.93 -10.28
C GLN A 91 -46.70 13.24 -9.45
N GLN A 92 -47.37 13.24 -8.29
CA GLN A 92 -47.36 14.31 -7.30
C GLN A 92 -46.75 13.84 -5.96
N PRO A 93 -45.91 14.66 -5.29
CA PRO A 93 -45.43 15.96 -5.74
C PRO A 93 -44.50 15.83 -6.96
N PHE A 94 -44.59 16.80 -7.89
CA PHE A 94 -43.80 16.79 -9.12
C PHE A 94 -42.29 16.77 -8.85
N ALA A 95 -41.58 15.88 -9.54
CA ALA A 95 -40.13 15.89 -9.65
C ALA A 95 -39.70 15.44 -11.05
N LEU A 96 -38.82 16.18 -11.71
CA LEU A 96 -38.47 15.93 -13.11
C LEU A 96 -37.82 14.55 -13.33
N ARG A 97 -36.90 14.13 -12.45
CA ARG A 97 -36.15 12.87 -12.60
C ARG A 97 -37.07 11.64 -12.69
N PRO A 98 -38.04 11.41 -11.77
CA PRO A 98 -39.04 10.35 -11.91
C PRO A 98 -39.85 10.42 -13.21
N GLN A 99 -40.26 11.61 -13.66
CA GLN A 99 -41.03 11.74 -14.90
C GLN A 99 -40.23 11.33 -16.13
N LEU A 100 -39.00 11.84 -16.27
CA LEU A 100 -38.12 11.45 -17.38
C LEU A 100 -37.76 9.97 -17.30
N SER A 101 -37.65 9.42 -16.08
CA SER A 101 -37.47 7.99 -15.89
C SER A 101 -38.66 7.17 -16.41
N ALA A 102 -39.89 7.67 -16.31
CA ALA A 102 -41.06 7.03 -16.88
C ALA A 102 -41.04 7.08 -18.42
N ILE A 103 -40.65 8.22 -19.01
CA ILE A 103 -40.48 8.33 -20.47
C ILE A 103 -39.41 7.35 -20.96
N ARG A 104 -38.23 7.31 -20.32
CA ARG A 104 -37.17 6.36 -20.70
C ARG A 104 -37.66 4.93 -20.71
N LYS A 105 -38.38 4.47 -19.68
CA LYS A 105 -38.91 3.09 -19.64
C LYS A 105 -39.80 2.77 -20.84
N VAL A 106 -40.59 3.73 -21.35
CA VAL A 106 -41.39 3.55 -22.56
C VAL A 106 -40.50 3.40 -23.79
N VAL A 107 -39.49 4.28 -23.93
CA VAL A 107 -38.56 4.26 -25.07
C VAL A 107 -37.59 3.08 -25.03
N GLU A 108 -37.18 2.62 -23.84
CA GLU A 108 -36.38 1.41 -23.63
C GLU A 108 -37.14 0.14 -24.05
N ALA A 109 -38.46 0.13 -23.87
CA ALA A 109 -39.32 -0.98 -24.29
C ALA A 109 -39.49 -1.03 -25.82
N ASP A 110 -39.65 0.13 -26.46
CA ASP A 110 -39.66 0.25 -27.92
C ASP A 110 -39.15 1.63 -28.38
N PRO A 111 -37.94 1.72 -28.97
CA PRO A 111 -37.38 2.98 -29.45
C PRO A 111 -37.95 3.44 -30.81
N HIS A 112 -38.84 2.66 -31.45
CA HIS A 112 -39.43 3.00 -32.75
C HIS A 112 -40.55 4.04 -32.64
N ILE A 113 -40.16 5.26 -32.27
CA ILE A 113 -41.06 6.39 -32.07
C ILE A 113 -40.68 7.56 -32.96
N GLY A 114 -41.65 8.42 -33.28
CA GLY A 114 -41.43 9.66 -34.02
C GLY A 114 -40.58 9.46 -35.29
N PRO A 115 -39.42 10.14 -35.42
CA PRO A 115 -38.51 10.01 -36.57
C PRO A 115 -37.99 8.59 -36.85
N PHE A 116 -38.04 7.71 -35.84
CA PHE A 116 -37.52 6.34 -35.92
C PHE A 116 -38.60 5.28 -36.10
N ALA A 117 -39.89 5.67 -36.10
CA ALA A 117 -41.04 4.75 -36.09
C ALA A 117 -41.12 3.78 -37.28
N LYS A 118 -40.50 4.13 -38.42
CA LYS A 118 -40.51 3.31 -39.65
C LYS A 118 -39.15 2.69 -39.98
N THR A 119 -38.19 2.75 -39.07
CA THR A 119 -36.87 2.17 -39.30
C THR A 119 -36.90 0.65 -39.14
N SER A 120 -36.04 -0.07 -39.86
CA SER A 120 -35.80 -1.51 -39.67
C SER A 120 -34.70 -1.79 -38.64
N TRP A 121 -34.20 -0.74 -37.99
CA TRP A 121 -33.08 -0.81 -37.06
C TRP A 121 -33.43 -1.63 -35.84
N ARG A 122 -32.47 -2.37 -35.31
CA ARG A 122 -32.65 -3.13 -34.08
C ARG A 122 -31.89 -2.46 -32.96
N ALA A 123 -32.59 -2.20 -31.86
CA ALA A 123 -32.03 -1.64 -30.64
C ALA A 123 -32.83 -2.16 -29.44
N HIS A 124 -32.37 -3.25 -28.84
CA HIS A 124 -32.98 -3.81 -27.63
C HIS A 124 -32.19 -3.38 -26.41
N TYR A 125 -32.85 -2.70 -25.49
CA TYR A 125 -32.28 -2.29 -24.22
C TYR A 125 -32.16 -3.49 -23.28
N ILE A 126 -30.98 -3.66 -22.64
CA ILE A 126 -30.75 -4.71 -21.66
C ILE A 126 -30.70 -4.13 -20.25
N ALA A 127 -29.81 -3.16 -20.01
CA ALA A 127 -29.60 -2.54 -18.71
C ALA A 127 -28.73 -1.29 -18.79
N GLU A 128 -28.70 -0.51 -17.71
CA GLU A 128 -27.77 0.60 -17.51
C GLU A 128 -27.06 0.42 -16.16
N ARG A 129 -25.72 0.48 -16.15
CA ARG A 129 -24.92 0.41 -14.92
C ARG A 129 -24.44 1.79 -14.52
N ALA A 130 -24.59 2.16 -13.24
CA ALA A 130 -24.03 3.38 -12.71
C ALA A 130 -22.51 3.27 -12.54
N PHE A 131 -21.79 4.22 -13.15
CA PHE A 131 -20.36 4.50 -12.94
C PHE A 131 -19.31 3.51 -13.54
N PRO A 132 -18.70 3.85 -14.70
CA PRO A 132 -19.21 4.84 -15.66
C PRO A 132 -20.62 4.43 -16.10
N THR A 133 -21.49 5.41 -16.38
CA THR A 133 -22.82 5.13 -16.94
C THR A 133 -22.64 4.41 -18.26
N LEU A 134 -22.91 3.11 -18.27
CA LEU A 134 -22.70 2.26 -19.42
C LEU A 134 -23.99 1.52 -19.73
N ARG A 135 -24.51 1.77 -20.94
CA ARG A 135 -25.75 1.16 -21.41
C ARG A 135 -25.43 -0.10 -22.19
N TYR A 136 -26.10 -1.18 -21.83
CA TYR A 136 -26.03 -2.48 -22.48
C TYR A 136 -27.23 -2.64 -23.41
N MET A 137 -26.92 -3.02 -24.64
CA MET A 137 -27.87 -3.09 -25.74
C MET A 137 -27.56 -4.32 -26.60
N HIS A 138 -28.51 -4.77 -27.40
CA HIS A 138 -28.19 -5.63 -28.54
C HIS A 138 -28.90 -5.18 -29.82
N ASP A 139 -28.22 -5.36 -30.95
CA ASP A 139 -28.75 -5.14 -32.31
C ASP A 139 -29.37 -6.43 -32.90
N GLY A 140 -29.39 -7.51 -32.12
CA GLY A 140 -29.87 -8.83 -32.54
C GLY A 140 -28.76 -9.73 -33.10
N HIS A 141 -27.56 -9.19 -33.33
CA HIS A 141 -26.37 -9.92 -33.76
C HIS A 141 -25.22 -9.82 -32.74
N ARG A 142 -25.12 -8.71 -32.01
CA ARG A 142 -24.06 -8.38 -31.07
C ARG A 142 -24.62 -7.78 -29.80
N VAL A 143 -23.95 -8.03 -28.68
CA VAL A 143 -24.14 -7.27 -27.43
C VAL A 143 -23.14 -6.12 -27.42
N LEU A 144 -23.67 -4.93 -27.13
CA LEU A 144 -22.95 -3.68 -27.15
C LEU A 144 -23.03 -3.02 -25.77
N ALA A 145 -21.91 -2.44 -25.33
CA ALA A 145 -21.82 -1.65 -24.12
C ALA A 145 -21.27 -0.26 -24.48
N GLY A 146 -22.12 0.76 -24.40
CA GLY A 146 -21.75 2.12 -24.82
C GLY A 146 -21.48 2.22 -26.34
N GLY A 147 -22.22 1.49 -27.17
CA GLY A 147 -22.03 1.47 -28.63
C GLY A 147 -20.92 0.55 -29.14
N MET A 148 -20.14 -0.07 -28.26
CA MET A 148 -19.01 -0.94 -28.63
C MET A 148 -19.27 -2.40 -28.27
N PRO A 149 -18.82 -3.38 -29.08
CA PRO A 149 -18.91 -4.79 -28.72
C PRO A 149 -18.23 -5.09 -27.37
N LEU A 150 -18.78 -6.05 -26.63
CA LEU A 150 -18.13 -6.52 -25.40
C LEU A 150 -16.71 -6.99 -25.72
N ALA A 151 -15.73 -6.38 -25.05
CA ALA A 151 -14.32 -6.62 -25.32
C ALA A 151 -13.58 -7.17 -24.10
N GLY A 152 -12.72 -8.15 -24.34
CA GLY A 152 -11.80 -8.70 -23.35
C GLY A 152 -10.76 -7.70 -22.87
N ARG A 153 -9.92 -8.12 -21.91
CA ARG A 153 -8.85 -7.30 -21.33
C ARG A 153 -7.87 -6.71 -22.36
N THR A 154 -7.68 -7.39 -23.49
CA THR A 154 -6.80 -6.97 -24.60
C THR A 154 -7.51 -6.07 -25.63
N GLY A 155 -8.80 -5.77 -25.44
CA GLY A 155 -9.61 -5.02 -26.40
C GLY A 155 -10.22 -5.86 -27.53
N LYS A 156 -9.92 -7.17 -27.60
CA LYS A 156 -10.56 -8.07 -28.58
C LYS A 156 -12.03 -8.31 -28.22
N PRO A 157 -12.97 -8.25 -29.18
CA PRO A 157 -14.36 -8.65 -28.95
C PRO A 157 -14.47 -10.07 -28.36
N ILE A 158 -15.52 -10.31 -27.56
CA ILE A 158 -15.84 -11.62 -27.02
C ILE A 158 -16.71 -12.36 -28.03
N ASP A 159 -16.22 -13.50 -28.52
CA ASP A 159 -16.92 -14.32 -29.51
C ASP A 159 -17.98 -15.23 -28.87
N GLY A 160 -19.07 -15.45 -29.63
CA GLY A 160 -20.13 -16.38 -29.25
C GLY A 160 -20.99 -15.91 -28.09
N VAL A 161 -21.11 -14.59 -27.87
CA VAL A 161 -22.14 -14.02 -26.99
C VAL A 161 -23.47 -14.14 -27.70
N ASP A 162 -24.46 -14.78 -27.08
CA ASP A 162 -25.81 -14.82 -27.63
C ASP A 162 -26.58 -13.53 -27.28
N PRO A 163 -26.81 -12.62 -28.23
CA PRO A 163 -27.43 -11.32 -27.94
C PRO A 163 -28.87 -11.43 -27.44
N VAL A 164 -29.63 -12.41 -27.93
CA VAL A 164 -31.09 -12.49 -27.69
C VAL A 164 -31.38 -12.91 -26.25
N SER A 165 -30.55 -13.77 -25.66
CA SER A 165 -30.72 -14.21 -24.27
C SER A 165 -29.85 -13.45 -23.26
N PHE A 166 -29.00 -12.52 -23.73
CA PHE A 166 -28.10 -11.78 -22.87
C PHE A 166 -28.87 -10.86 -21.92
N ARG A 167 -28.63 -11.01 -20.62
CA ARG A 167 -29.31 -10.27 -19.56
C ARG A 167 -28.41 -10.00 -18.37
N GLN A 168 -28.63 -8.87 -17.71
CA GLN A 168 -27.95 -8.56 -16.45
C GLN A 168 -28.51 -9.44 -15.33
N LEU A 169 -27.62 -10.04 -14.54
CA LEU A 169 -28.00 -10.76 -13.32
C LEU A 169 -27.99 -9.86 -12.10
N GLY A 170 -27.03 -8.94 -12.05
CA GLY A 170 -26.89 -7.96 -10.98
C GLY A 170 -25.53 -7.29 -11.06
N GLN A 171 -25.50 -5.97 -10.88
CA GLN A 171 -24.28 -5.17 -10.84
C GLN A 171 -23.34 -5.43 -12.03
N ARG A 172 -22.27 -6.20 -11.82
CA ARG A 172 -21.19 -6.46 -12.78
C ARG A 172 -21.33 -7.81 -13.48
N TRP A 173 -22.40 -8.55 -13.23
CA TRP A 173 -22.60 -9.93 -13.69
C TRP A 173 -23.75 -10.02 -14.69
N PHE A 174 -23.52 -10.80 -15.73
CA PHE A 174 -24.43 -10.99 -16.86
C PHE A 174 -24.45 -12.47 -17.25
N ARG A 175 -25.48 -12.89 -17.97
CA ARG A 175 -25.51 -14.21 -18.61
C ARG A 175 -26.22 -14.16 -19.93
N ASP A 176 -25.89 -15.08 -20.81
CA ASP A 176 -26.75 -15.48 -21.92
C ASP A 176 -27.34 -16.88 -21.62
N ARG A 177 -27.71 -17.65 -22.63
CA ARG A 177 -28.26 -19.00 -22.47
C ARG A 177 -27.18 -20.03 -22.11
N ASP A 178 -25.93 -19.80 -22.52
CA ASP A 178 -24.85 -20.79 -22.49
C ASP A 178 -23.73 -20.40 -21.50
N ARG A 179 -23.60 -19.11 -21.17
CA ARG A 179 -22.43 -18.56 -20.46
C ARG A 179 -22.79 -17.47 -19.47
N VAL A 180 -21.93 -17.33 -18.47
CA VAL A 180 -21.91 -16.20 -17.53
C VAL A 180 -20.73 -15.28 -17.87
N TYR A 181 -20.97 -13.97 -17.78
CA TYR A 181 -19.99 -12.93 -18.03
C TYR A 181 -19.87 -12.01 -16.83
N ALA A 182 -18.69 -11.45 -16.66
CA ALA A 182 -18.44 -10.42 -15.67
C ALA A 182 -17.69 -9.23 -16.27
N GLN A 183 -18.02 -8.04 -15.78
CA GLN A 183 -17.37 -6.79 -16.14
C GLN A 183 -16.23 -6.51 -15.16
N GLY A 184 -14.97 -6.63 -15.58
CA GLY A 184 -13.78 -6.12 -14.89
C GLY A 184 -13.49 -4.64 -15.19
N ALA A 185 -12.48 -4.05 -14.52
CA ALA A 185 -12.00 -2.69 -14.85
C ALA A 185 -10.49 -2.57 -14.63
N ILE A 186 -9.80 -1.85 -15.53
CA ILE A 186 -8.37 -1.48 -15.40
C ILE A 186 -8.25 0.01 -15.68
N ARG A 187 -7.68 0.78 -14.74
CA ARG A 187 -7.54 2.24 -14.87
C ARG A 187 -8.85 2.91 -15.33
N GLN A 188 -9.98 2.51 -14.74
CA GLN A 188 -11.35 2.95 -15.07
C GLN A 188 -11.90 2.51 -16.44
N LYS A 189 -11.13 1.80 -17.27
CA LYS A 189 -11.64 1.21 -18.52
C LYS A 189 -12.29 -0.16 -18.23
N PRO A 190 -13.57 -0.36 -18.56
CA PRO A 190 -14.22 -1.65 -18.38
C PRO A 190 -13.71 -2.68 -19.39
N TYR A 191 -13.71 -3.94 -18.99
CA TYR A 191 -13.51 -5.09 -19.88
C TYR A 191 -14.43 -6.22 -19.43
N TRP A 192 -14.73 -7.16 -20.31
CA TRP A 192 -15.57 -8.30 -19.99
C TRP A 192 -14.77 -9.60 -20.09
N TYR A 193 -15.24 -10.63 -19.39
CA TYR A 193 -14.69 -11.96 -19.53
C TYR A 193 -15.78 -13.00 -19.28
N VAL A 194 -15.61 -14.17 -19.90
CA VAL A 194 -16.43 -15.35 -19.60
C VAL A 194 -15.97 -15.94 -18.27
N VAL A 195 -16.91 -16.11 -17.35
CA VAL A 195 -16.66 -16.72 -16.04
C VAL A 195 -16.39 -18.21 -16.24
N ARG A 196 -15.20 -18.67 -15.85
CA ARG A 196 -14.75 -20.04 -16.16
C ARG A 196 -15.56 -21.07 -15.37
N HIS A 197 -16.10 -22.06 -16.07
CA HIS A 197 -16.86 -23.18 -15.49
C HIS A 197 -18.03 -22.72 -14.62
N ALA A 198 -18.64 -21.58 -14.94
CA ALA A 198 -19.89 -21.17 -14.32
C ALA A 198 -21.07 -21.89 -14.95
N ASP A 199 -22.03 -22.30 -14.13
CA ASP A 199 -23.33 -22.80 -14.55
C ASP A 199 -24.33 -21.63 -14.67
N PRO A 200 -24.70 -21.20 -15.89
CA PRO A 200 -25.61 -20.08 -16.09
C PRO A 200 -27.02 -20.31 -15.52
N ALA A 201 -27.45 -21.56 -15.36
CA ALA A 201 -28.78 -21.90 -14.87
C ALA A 201 -28.90 -21.63 -13.36
N THR A 202 -27.86 -21.93 -12.59
CA THR A 202 -27.85 -21.82 -11.13
C THR A 202 -27.09 -20.61 -10.60
N PHE A 203 -26.44 -19.82 -11.47
CA PHE A 203 -25.66 -18.63 -11.07
C PHE A 203 -26.49 -17.57 -10.34
N ARG A 204 -26.02 -17.17 -9.16
CA ARG A 204 -26.62 -16.17 -8.27
C ARG A 204 -25.59 -15.12 -7.86
N VAL A 205 -25.97 -13.86 -8.03
CA VAL A 205 -25.13 -12.71 -7.68
C VAL A 205 -25.33 -12.38 -6.21
N LEU A 206 -24.22 -12.22 -5.48
CA LEU A 206 -24.26 -11.78 -4.08
C LEU A 206 -24.00 -10.28 -3.97
N ASN A 207 -22.97 -9.78 -4.65
CA ASN A 207 -22.64 -8.36 -4.68
C ASN A 207 -21.86 -7.99 -5.95
N GLU A 208 -21.26 -6.80 -6.02
CA GLU A 208 -20.48 -6.38 -7.19
C GLU A 208 -19.26 -7.26 -7.46
N ARG A 209 -18.81 -8.03 -6.46
CA ARG A 209 -17.53 -8.75 -6.45
C ARG A 209 -17.67 -10.25 -6.38
N HIS A 210 -18.78 -10.75 -5.85
CA HIS A 210 -19.00 -12.15 -5.53
C HIS A 210 -20.31 -12.65 -6.11
N ALA A 211 -20.28 -13.92 -6.48
CA ALA A 211 -21.42 -14.70 -6.93
C ALA A 211 -21.16 -16.17 -6.61
N TYR A 212 -22.17 -17.02 -6.73
CA TYR A 212 -22.03 -18.46 -6.63
C TYR A 212 -22.93 -19.16 -7.64
N ASP A 213 -22.67 -20.43 -7.90
CA ASP A 213 -23.58 -21.33 -8.59
C ASP A 213 -23.68 -22.66 -7.82
N ALA A 214 -24.31 -23.69 -8.40
CA ALA A 214 -24.45 -24.99 -7.74
C ALA A 214 -23.12 -25.73 -7.48
N ASN A 215 -21.99 -25.23 -7.98
CA ASN A 215 -20.69 -25.91 -7.94
C ASN A 215 -19.57 -25.09 -7.27
N ALA A 216 -19.66 -23.76 -7.24
CA ALA A 216 -18.58 -22.91 -6.75
C ALA A 216 -19.02 -21.50 -6.36
N GLY A 217 -18.17 -20.86 -5.55
CA GLY A 217 -18.15 -19.41 -5.38
C GLY A 217 -17.23 -18.75 -6.41
N TYR A 218 -17.49 -17.48 -6.73
CA TYR A 218 -16.76 -16.71 -7.72
C TYR A 218 -16.37 -15.35 -7.18
N TYR A 219 -15.22 -14.85 -7.64
CA TYR A 219 -14.76 -13.48 -7.41
C TYR A 219 -14.47 -12.77 -8.74
N ILE A 220 -14.74 -11.47 -8.78
CA ILE A 220 -14.76 -10.61 -9.98
C ILE A 220 -13.44 -10.51 -10.75
N THR A 221 -12.36 -11.15 -10.30
CA THR A 221 -11.11 -11.32 -11.06
C THR A 221 -11.06 -12.65 -11.84
N ASN A 222 -12.22 -13.26 -12.10
CA ASN A 222 -12.37 -14.59 -12.71
C ASN A 222 -11.78 -15.72 -11.85
N LYS A 223 -11.76 -15.53 -10.52
CA LYS A 223 -11.32 -16.57 -9.60
C LYS A 223 -12.52 -17.42 -9.19
N ARG A 224 -12.33 -18.74 -9.26
CA ARG A 224 -13.29 -19.76 -8.83
C ARG A 224 -12.82 -20.36 -7.52
N PHE A 225 -13.71 -20.46 -6.55
CA PHE A 225 -13.49 -21.13 -5.27
C PHE A 225 -14.23 -22.46 -5.31
N PRO A 226 -13.52 -23.60 -5.37
CA PRO A 226 -14.15 -24.89 -5.16
C PRO A 226 -14.65 -24.94 -3.72
N THR A 227 -15.94 -24.72 -3.53
CA THR A 227 -16.58 -24.81 -2.22
C THR A 227 -17.27 -26.16 -2.12
N ALA A 228 -17.08 -26.82 -0.98
CA ALA A 228 -17.72 -28.11 -0.69
C ALA A 228 -19.23 -27.95 -0.45
N ASP A 229 -19.68 -26.72 -0.15
CA ASP A 229 -21.08 -26.37 0.03
C ASP A 229 -21.35 -24.98 -0.59
N PRO A 230 -21.54 -24.91 -1.92
CA PRO A 230 -21.79 -23.65 -2.62
C PRO A 230 -23.02 -22.89 -2.12
N GLY A 231 -24.00 -23.58 -1.52
CA GLY A 231 -25.21 -22.97 -0.97
C GLY A 231 -24.96 -22.11 0.27
N THR A 232 -23.81 -22.26 0.93
CA THR A 232 -23.40 -21.47 2.10
C THR A 232 -22.56 -20.24 1.73
N PHE A 233 -22.29 -20.01 0.44
CA PHE A 233 -21.45 -18.90 0.02
C PHE A 233 -22.17 -17.56 0.24
N GLU A 234 -21.59 -16.71 1.07
CA GLU A 234 -22.17 -15.41 1.45
C GLU A 234 -21.12 -14.30 1.52
N VAL A 235 -21.58 -13.06 1.43
CA VAL A 235 -20.75 -11.86 1.55
C VAL A 235 -20.63 -11.46 3.01
N ILE A 236 -19.42 -11.14 3.44
CA ILE A 236 -19.16 -10.56 4.75
C ILE A 236 -19.22 -9.04 4.59
N ALA A 237 -20.31 -8.43 5.05
CA ALA A 237 -20.41 -6.99 5.10
C ALA A 237 -19.51 -6.41 6.20
N TYR A 238 -19.10 -5.16 6.04
CA TYR A 238 -18.37 -4.43 7.08
C TYR A 238 -18.92 -3.02 7.24
N HIS A 239 -18.84 -2.46 8.45
CA HIS A 239 -19.25 -1.08 8.69
C HIS A 239 -18.07 -0.13 8.44
N TYR A 240 -18.36 1.03 7.85
CA TYR A 240 -17.41 2.12 7.69
C TYR A 240 -18.05 3.40 8.24
N GLY A 241 -17.59 3.93 9.37
CA GLY A 241 -18.19 5.05 10.09
C GLY A 241 -17.76 6.42 9.56
N ARG A 242 -16.57 6.52 8.94
CA ARG A 242 -15.95 7.81 8.56
C ARG A 242 -15.51 7.83 7.09
N GLY A 243 -16.07 8.70 6.27
CA GLY A 243 -15.64 8.89 4.88
C GLY A 243 -16.74 9.42 3.96
N GLN A 244 -16.54 9.34 2.65
CA GLN A 244 -17.52 9.82 1.66
C GLN A 244 -18.80 8.95 1.60
N LYS A 245 -18.74 7.70 2.10
CA LYS A 245 -19.87 6.76 2.14
C LYS A 245 -19.88 5.99 3.47
N PRO A 246 -20.33 6.60 4.57
CA PRO A 246 -20.48 5.90 5.83
C PRO A 246 -21.65 4.90 5.75
N GLY A 247 -21.60 3.85 6.57
CA GLY A 247 -22.65 2.83 6.71
C GLY A 247 -22.16 1.40 6.50
N LEU A 248 -23.10 0.48 6.31
CA LEU A 248 -22.82 -0.94 6.06
C LEU A 248 -22.46 -1.17 4.59
N HIS A 249 -21.26 -1.68 4.35
CA HIS A 249 -20.72 -2.01 3.03
C HIS A 249 -20.92 -3.49 2.72
N HIS A 250 -22.04 -3.80 2.08
CA HIS A 250 -22.31 -5.13 1.53
C HIS A 250 -21.95 -5.22 0.05
N ASP A 251 -22.47 -4.29 -0.76
CA ASP A 251 -22.36 -4.33 -2.22
C ASP A 251 -20.92 -4.25 -2.73
N GLU A 252 -20.10 -3.46 -2.03
CA GLU A 252 -18.69 -3.27 -2.36
C GLU A 252 -17.71 -4.15 -1.56
N SER A 253 -18.22 -5.08 -0.77
CA SER A 253 -17.36 -5.93 0.05
C SER A 253 -16.50 -6.89 -0.78
N HIS A 254 -15.21 -6.89 -0.46
CA HIS A 254 -14.22 -7.85 -0.96
C HIS A 254 -14.11 -9.12 -0.10
N TRP A 255 -15.00 -9.27 0.87
CA TRP A 255 -14.99 -10.37 1.82
C TRP A 255 -16.19 -11.28 1.60
N ALA A 256 -15.92 -12.58 1.59
CA ALA A 256 -16.93 -13.62 1.47
C ALA A 256 -16.50 -14.85 2.26
N LYS A 257 -17.44 -15.74 2.55
CA LYS A 257 -17.15 -17.04 3.16
C LYS A 257 -18.09 -18.10 2.62
N ASP A 258 -17.64 -19.35 2.67
CA ASP A 258 -18.52 -20.51 2.69
C ASP A 258 -18.57 -21.07 4.13
N GLY A 259 -19.26 -22.19 4.33
CA GLY A 259 -19.35 -22.84 5.63
C GLY A 259 -18.02 -23.32 6.23
N ARG A 260 -16.91 -23.30 5.48
CA ARG A 260 -15.59 -23.80 5.90
C ARG A 260 -14.48 -22.77 5.81
N LYS A 261 -14.52 -21.89 4.81
CA LYS A 261 -13.40 -21.00 4.44
C LYS A 261 -13.85 -19.55 4.34
N VAL A 262 -12.93 -18.66 4.68
CA VAL A 262 -13.07 -17.21 4.53
C VAL A 262 -12.17 -16.74 3.40
N TYR A 263 -12.65 -15.78 2.62
CA TYR A 263 -11.92 -15.21 1.50
C TYR A 263 -11.92 -13.67 1.61
N GLY A 264 -10.73 -13.08 1.57
CA GLY A 264 -10.50 -11.63 1.50
C GLY A 264 -9.79 -11.25 0.22
N TYR A 265 -10.38 -10.35 -0.57
CA TYR A 265 -9.88 -9.95 -1.90
C TYR A 265 -9.65 -11.16 -2.82
N GLY A 266 -10.53 -12.15 -2.68
CA GLY A 266 -10.46 -13.42 -3.39
C GLY A 266 -9.29 -14.31 -3.00
N VAL A 267 -8.66 -14.15 -1.84
CA VAL A 267 -7.64 -15.08 -1.31
C VAL A 267 -8.17 -15.66 -0.01
N GLU A 268 -7.93 -16.96 0.20
CA GLU A 268 -8.29 -17.63 1.44
C GLU A 268 -7.57 -17.00 2.63
N VAL A 269 -8.27 -16.86 3.75
CA VAL A 269 -7.70 -16.51 5.04
C VAL A 269 -7.34 -17.81 5.74
N PRO A 270 -6.03 -18.13 5.90
CA PRO A 270 -5.63 -19.39 6.50
C PRO A 270 -6.19 -19.59 7.90
N ASP A 271 -6.63 -20.81 8.18
CA ASP A 271 -7.12 -21.29 9.47
C ASP A 271 -8.36 -20.58 10.05
N ALA A 272 -8.90 -19.55 9.39
CA ALA A 272 -10.01 -18.76 9.92
C ALA A 272 -11.27 -19.62 10.13
N HIS A 273 -11.90 -19.47 11.30
CA HIS A 273 -13.14 -20.20 11.58
C HIS A 273 -14.34 -19.49 10.93
N ALA A 274 -14.67 -19.89 9.70
CA ALA A 274 -15.67 -19.23 8.86
C ALA A 274 -17.04 -19.01 9.52
N PRO A 275 -17.64 -19.97 10.25
CA PRO A 275 -18.97 -19.76 10.85
C PRO A 275 -19.03 -18.57 11.81
N SER A 276 -17.95 -18.30 12.55
CA SER A 276 -17.88 -17.17 13.50
C SER A 276 -17.18 -15.93 12.92
N PHE A 277 -16.68 -15.99 11.68
CA PHE A 277 -15.89 -14.90 11.13
C PHE A 277 -16.79 -13.73 10.73
N SER A 278 -16.50 -12.54 11.25
CA SER A 278 -17.24 -11.30 10.99
C SER A 278 -16.32 -10.08 11.06
N SER A 279 -16.70 -8.98 10.40
CA SER A 279 -16.05 -7.68 10.63
C SER A 279 -16.32 -7.18 12.04
N ILE A 280 -15.36 -6.49 12.64
CA ILE A 280 -15.52 -5.78 13.90
C ILE A 280 -15.08 -4.32 13.74
N GLY A 281 -15.65 -3.42 14.56
CA GLY A 281 -15.43 -1.98 14.44
C GLY A 281 -16.11 -1.34 13.22
N ASP A 282 -15.74 -0.10 12.94
CA ASP A 282 -16.38 0.76 11.95
C ASP A 282 -15.37 1.31 10.92
N GLU A 283 -14.29 0.59 10.66
CA GLU A 283 -13.27 1.00 9.67
C GLU A 283 -13.06 -0.02 8.56
N GLY A 284 -13.79 -1.14 8.59
CA GLY A 284 -13.76 -2.15 7.54
C GLY A 284 -12.45 -2.91 7.39
N LYS A 285 -11.60 -2.89 8.43
CA LYS A 285 -10.25 -3.50 8.41
C LYS A 285 -10.01 -4.55 9.49
N TYR A 286 -10.72 -4.49 10.61
CA TYR A 286 -10.63 -5.51 11.64
C TYR A 286 -11.71 -6.59 11.46
N PHE A 287 -11.32 -7.83 11.69
CA PHE A 287 -12.20 -8.99 11.67
C PHE A 287 -11.92 -9.85 12.90
N ALA A 288 -12.88 -10.69 13.26
CA ALA A 288 -12.70 -11.66 14.33
C ALA A 288 -13.39 -12.96 13.98
N ASP A 289 -12.83 -14.06 14.49
CA ASP A 289 -13.54 -15.32 14.62
C ASP A 289 -13.70 -15.68 16.11
N ARG A 290 -14.08 -16.91 16.43
CA ARG A 290 -14.27 -17.35 17.82
C ARG A 290 -12.98 -17.36 18.67
N ALA A 291 -11.81 -17.34 18.05
CA ALA A 291 -10.52 -17.52 18.74
C ALA A 291 -9.53 -16.39 18.48
N ARG A 292 -9.64 -15.68 17.34
CA ARG A 292 -8.62 -14.73 16.89
C ARG A 292 -9.21 -13.41 16.42
N ILE A 293 -8.38 -12.38 16.53
CA ILE A 293 -8.58 -11.08 15.87
C ILE A 293 -7.67 -11.03 14.64
N TYR A 294 -8.16 -10.40 13.59
CA TYR A 294 -7.45 -10.22 12.33
C TYR A 294 -7.41 -8.74 11.97
N TRP A 295 -6.26 -8.32 11.45
CA TRP A 295 -6.13 -7.09 10.68
C TRP A 295 -6.05 -7.46 9.21
N GLU A 296 -7.05 -7.04 8.43
CA GLU A 296 -7.30 -7.57 7.11
C GLU A 296 -7.33 -9.12 7.15
N ARG A 297 -6.37 -9.80 6.52
CA ARG A 297 -6.28 -11.27 6.49
C ARG A 297 -5.35 -11.85 7.54
N ASP A 298 -4.56 -11.03 8.23
CA ASP A 298 -3.49 -11.51 9.08
C ASP A 298 -3.96 -11.56 10.54
N PRO A 299 -3.79 -12.70 11.23
CA PRO A 299 -4.11 -12.79 12.65
C PRO A 299 -3.17 -11.90 13.46
N ILE A 300 -3.72 -11.20 14.46
CA ILE A 300 -2.94 -10.37 15.38
C ILE A 300 -2.41 -11.27 16.50
N ALA A 301 -1.10 -11.53 16.49
CA ALA A 301 -0.47 -12.37 17.50
C ALA A 301 -0.59 -11.77 18.90
N GLY A 302 -1.02 -12.58 19.87
CA GLY A 302 -1.16 -12.17 21.26
C GLY A 302 -2.32 -11.21 21.56
N ALA A 303 -3.15 -10.86 20.58
CA ALA A 303 -4.35 -10.07 20.85
C ALA A 303 -5.33 -10.85 21.73
N ASP A 304 -5.73 -10.24 22.83
CA ASP A 304 -6.72 -10.84 23.72
C ASP A 304 -8.11 -10.73 23.09
N ARG A 305 -8.65 -11.88 22.64
CA ARG A 305 -9.91 -11.94 21.89
C ARG A 305 -11.11 -11.43 22.69
N GLU A 306 -11.12 -11.57 24.01
CA GLU A 306 -12.27 -11.22 24.86
C GLU A 306 -12.34 -9.72 25.14
N SER A 307 -11.18 -9.07 25.28
CA SER A 307 -11.06 -7.65 25.62
C SER A 307 -10.72 -6.73 24.45
N PHE A 308 -10.55 -7.26 23.23
CA PHE A 308 -10.22 -6.45 22.06
C PHE A 308 -11.36 -5.50 21.65
N VAL A 309 -11.07 -4.21 21.62
CA VAL A 309 -11.99 -3.13 21.26
C VAL A 309 -11.42 -2.31 20.11
N CYS A 310 -12.18 -2.17 19.03
CA CYS A 310 -11.88 -1.19 17.97
C CYS A 310 -12.31 0.19 18.45
N ALA A 311 -11.39 1.15 18.46
CA ALA A 311 -11.60 2.48 19.02
C ALA A 311 -11.26 3.55 17.99
N SER A 312 -12.01 3.57 16.88
CA SER A 312 -11.83 4.56 15.80
C SER A 312 -12.05 6.00 16.26
N GLU A 313 -12.78 6.20 17.37
CA GLU A 313 -12.93 7.48 18.05
C GLU A 313 -11.61 8.01 18.62
N ALA A 314 -10.73 7.12 19.08
CA ALA A 314 -9.38 7.46 19.50
C ALA A 314 -8.48 7.81 18.29
N GLY A 315 -8.85 7.42 17.07
CA GLY A 315 -8.14 7.72 15.83
C GLY A 315 -8.20 6.57 14.82
N GLN A 316 -7.80 6.85 13.58
CA GLN A 316 -7.93 5.87 12.50
C GLN A 316 -7.10 4.60 12.75
N TYR A 317 -7.72 3.43 12.61
CA TYR A 317 -7.14 2.09 12.77
C TYR A 317 -6.68 1.74 14.18
N ARG A 318 -7.13 2.53 15.17
CA ARG A 318 -6.81 2.30 16.57
C ARG A 318 -7.73 1.24 17.18
N ALA A 319 -7.11 0.37 17.95
CA ALA A 319 -7.78 -0.62 18.78
C ALA A 319 -6.97 -0.80 20.07
N TYR A 320 -7.53 -1.48 21.05
CA TYR A 320 -6.80 -1.90 22.25
C TYR A 320 -7.37 -3.21 22.76
N ASP A 321 -6.59 -3.95 23.52
CA ASP A 321 -7.11 -4.99 24.41
C ASP A 321 -6.81 -4.62 25.86
N LYS A 322 -7.12 -5.52 26.81
CA LYS A 322 -6.87 -5.24 28.23
C LYS A 322 -5.40 -4.91 28.53
N ASP A 323 -4.44 -5.41 27.76
CA ASP A 323 -3.02 -5.34 28.04
C ASP A 323 -2.29 -4.24 27.25
N ARG A 324 -2.76 -3.86 26.05
CA ARG A 324 -2.04 -2.92 25.18
C ARG A 324 -2.89 -2.25 24.09
N PRO A 325 -2.43 -1.09 23.56
CA PRO A 325 -2.98 -0.49 22.36
C PRO A 325 -2.46 -1.12 21.06
N TYR A 326 -3.21 -0.95 19.98
CA TYR A 326 -2.91 -1.37 18.61
C TYR A 326 -3.14 -0.22 17.61
N TRP A 327 -2.33 -0.19 16.56
CA TRP A 327 -2.56 0.63 15.38
C TRP A 327 -2.39 -0.22 14.12
N ALA A 328 -3.40 -0.25 13.27
CA ALA A 328 -3.41 -1.05 12.03
C ALA A 328 -2.98 -2.52 12.27
N GLY A 329 -3.54 -3.14 13.32
CA GLY A 329 -3.23 -4.50 13.72
C GLY A 329 -1.89 -4.72 14.43
N LYS A 330 -1.06 -3.68 14.56
CA LYS A 330 0.25 -3.79 15.22
C LYS A 330 0.19 -3.35 16.68
N PRO A 331 0.65 -4.17 17.63
CA PRO A 331 0.72 -3.75 19.03
C PRO A 331 1.63 -2.52 19.17
N GLN A 332 1.28 -1.62 20.09
CA GLN A 332 1.97 -0.35 20.35
C GLN A 332 2.49 -0.28 21.79
N SER A 333 3.48 0.58 22.04
CA SER A 333 3.96 0.85 23.41
C SER A 333 2.89 1.56 24.23
N VAL A 334 2.63 1.02 25.43
CA VAL A 334 1.74 1.62 26.44
C VAL A 334 2.21 3.03 26.82
N THR A 335 3.50 3.21 27.14
CA THR A 335 4.01 4.50 27.59
C THR A 335 3.99 5.55 26.46
N ALA A 336 4.33 5.17 25.23
CA ALA A 336 4.32 6.07 24.08
C ALA A 336 2.90 6.49 23.65
N GLU A 337 1.94 5.57 23.77
CA GLU A 337 0.54 5.83 23.42
C GLU A 337 -0.28 6.46 24.55
N PHE A 338 0.19 6.44 25.80
CA PHE A 338 -0.56 6.96 26.96
C PHE A 338 -1.15 8.35 26.73
N ASP A 339 -0.32 9.34 26.35
CA ASP A 339 -0.79 10.70 26.15
C ASP A 339 -1.68 10.84 24.90
N ARG A 340 -1.44 10.01 23.88
CA ARG A 340 -2.22 9.98 22.64
C ARG A 340 -3.61 9.38 22.80
N TRP A 341 -3.82 8.58 23.84
CA TRP A 341 -5.09 7.93 24.19
C TRP A 341 -5.81 8.60 25.35
N ARG A 342 -5.18 9.58 26.00
CA ARG A 342 -5.73 10.29 27.17
C ARG A 342 -7.15 10.77 26.95
N ALA A 343 -7.38 11.53 25.87
CA ALA A 343 -8.70 12.10 25.58
C ALA A 343 -9.78 11.02 25.41
N PHE A 344 -9.43 9.86 24.86
CA PHE A 344 -10.36 8.74 24.70
C PHE A 344 -10.72 8.13 26.05
N PHE A 345 -9.73 7.72 26.86
CA PHE A 345 -10.00 7.07 28.16
C PHE A 345 -10.60 8.03 29.19
N GLU A 346 -10.25 9.32 29.18
CA GLU A 346 -10.89 10.31 30.04
C GLU A 346 -12.37 10.54 29.68
N ALA A 347 -12.73 10.41 28.41
CA ALA A 347 -14.13 10.49 27.96
C ALA A 347 -14.94 9.21 28.26
N HIS A 348 -14.27 8.08 28.48
CA HIS A 348 -14.87 6.75 28.70
C HIS A 348 -14.59 6.25 30.12
N SER A 349 -15.07 7.02 31.11
CA SER A 349 -14.84 6.74 32.54
C SER A 349 -15.40 5.41 33.06
N GLU A 350 -16.30 4.78 32.29
CA GLU A 350 -16.82 3.44 32.56
C GLU A 350 -15.80 2.33 32.32
N LEU A 351 -14.77 2.58 31.50
CA LEU A 351 -13.67 1.66 31.29
C LEU A 351 -12.77 1.67 32.53
N THR A 352 -12.48 0.49 33.07
CA THR A 352 -11.58 0.32 34.21
C THR A 352 -10.65 -0.85 33.95
N ASP A 353 -9.54 -0.93 34.68
CA ASP A 353 -8.53 -1.99 34.56
C ASP A 353 -8.00 -2.25 33.13
N THR A 354 -7.89 -1.18 32.34
CA THR A 354 -7.18 -1.22 31.06
C THR A 354 -5.70 -0.88 31.25
N TRP A 355 -4.90 -1.19 30.23
CA TRP A 355 -3.48 -0.80 30.16
C TRP A 355 -3.27 0.70 30.47
N TRP A 356 -4.18 1.57 30.03
CA TRP A 356 -4.07 3.01 30.20
C TRP A 356 -4.28 3.42 31.66
N HIS A 357 -5.23 2.82 32.36
CA HIS A 357 -5.47 3.07 33.78
C HIS A 357 -4.29 2.61 34.64
N ARG A 358 -3.76 1.41 34.37
CA ARG A 358 -2.56 0.92 35.07
C ARG A 358 -1.36 1.85 34.84
N GLU A 359 -1.18 2.36 33.63
CA GLU A 359 -0.12 3.33 33.32
C GLU A 359 -0.35 4.69 33.99
N ARG A 360 -1.59 5.17 34.07
CA ARG A 360 -1.95 6.41 34.79
C ARG A 360 -1.59 6.30 36.27
N ASP A 361 -2.05 5.22 36.91
CA ASP A 361 -1.85 5.00 38.35
C ASP A 361 -0.36 4.83 38.67
N ARG A 362 0.41 4.19 37.77
CA ARG A 362 1.88 4.11 37.84
C ARG A 362 2.57 5.48 37.71
N ARG A 363 2.11 6.33 36.80
CA ARG A 363 2.67 7.70 36.67
C ARG A 363 2.35 8.54 37.89
N ALA A 364 1.16 8.39 38.45
CA ALA A 364 0.71 9.11 39.65
C ALA A 364 1.47 8.67 40.92
N SER A 365 1.96 7.43 40.99
CA SER A 365 2.73 6.92 42.14
C SER A 365 4.20 7.38 42.17
N GLY A 366 4.65 8.21 41.22
CA GLY A 366 6.03 8.74 41.18
C GLY A 366 7.07 7.78 40.61
N GLU A 367 6.68 6.57 40.16
CA GLU A 367 7.58 5.64 39.42
C GLU A 367 8.08 6.23 38.07
N SER A 368 7.58 7.41 37.66
CA SER A 368 7.98 8.13 36.45
C SER A 368 9.11 9.15 36.67
N GLU A 369 9.35 9.67 37.88
CA GLU A 369 10.38 10.71 38.11
C GLU A 369 11.81 10.14 38.19
N ALA A 370 11.95 8.81 38.23
CA ALA A 370 13.24 8.13 38.15
C ALA A 370 13.87 8.14 36.74
N THR A 371 13.37 8.94 35.79
CA THR A 371 13.97 9.06 34.44
C THR A 371 15.18 10.00 34.36
N GLU A 372 15.46 10.81 35.40
CA GLU A 372 16.74 11.53 35.52
C GLU A 372 17.81 10.78 36.32
N ALA A 373 17.42 9.81 37.16
CA ALA A 373 18.36 8.93 37.85
C ALA A 373 18.67 7.71 36.96
N ALA A 374 19.94 7.51 36.61
CA ALA A 374 20.36 6.41 35.73
C ALA A 374 19.85 5.04 36.21
N PRO A 375 19.27 4.20 35.31
CA PRO A 375 18.84 2.84 35.65
C PRO A 375 20.02 2.01 36.15
N THR A 376 19.81 1.25 37.23
CA THR A 376 20.88 0.72 38.09
C THR A 376 21.40 -0.67 37.69
N LYS A 377 20.86 -1.32 36.65
CA LYS A 377 21.34 -2.64 36.21
C LYS A 377 21.45 -2.79 34.69
N SER A 378 22.67 -2.99 34.20
CA SER A 378 22.91 -3.47 32.83
C SER A 378 22.39 -4.91 32.70
N LEU A 379 21.64 -5.18 31.63
CA LEU A 379 21.22 -6.55 31.27
C LEU A 379 22.26 -7.22 30.38
N GLY A 380 23.05 -6.43 29.64
CA GLY A 380 24.01 -6.87 28.62
C GLY A 380 23.76 -6.17 27.28
N GLY A 381 24.82 -5.97 26.50
CA GLY A 381 24.75 -5.18 25.27
C GLY A 381 24.25 -3.75 25.54
N PRO A 382 23.37 -3.19 24.69
CA PRO A 382 22.79 -1.86 24.87
C PRO A 382 21.59 -1.83 25.83
N PHE A 383 21.21 -2.98 26.42
CA PHE A 383 20.00 -3.12 27.22
C PHE A 383 20.26 -2.92 28.73
N PHE A 384 19.33 -2.21 29.35
CA PHE A 384 19.32 -1.88 30.77
C PHE A 384 17.95 -2.20 31.37
N SER A 385 17.89 -2.31 32.70
CA SER A 385 16.66 -2.52 33.44
C SER A 385 16.50 -1.49 34.56
N ASP A 386 15.26 -1.03 34.73
CA ASP A 386 14.80 -0.26 35.89
C ASP A 386 14.10 -1.15 36.95
N GLY A 387 14.21 -2.47 36.81
CA GLY A 387 13.57 -3.48 37.64
C GLY A 387 12.24 -4.00 37.09
N LYS A 388 11.61 -3.31 36.12
CA LYS A 388 10.33 -3.74 35.52
C LYS A 388 10.30 -3.68 33.99
N ARG A 389 11.20 -2.92 33.36
CA ARG A 389 11.22 -2.67 31.91
C ARG A 389 12.61 -2.84 31.34
N VAL A 390 12.67 -3.13 30.04
CA VAL A 390 13.91 -3.08 29.27
C VAL A 390 14.08 -1.66 28.71
N LEU A 391 15.26 -1.09 28.88
CA LEU A 391 15.61 0.26 28.44
C LEU A 391 16.85 0.24 27.55
N VAL A 392 16.94 1.22 26.66
CA VAL A 392 18.13 1.48 25.85
C VAL A 392 18.50 2.96 25.92
N ARG A 393 19.79 3.24 25.72
CA ARG A 393 20.28 4.61 25.53
C ARG A 393 20.30 4.94 24.03
N PRO A 394 19.56 5.97 23.57
CA PRO A 394 19.56 6.33 22.16
C PRO A 394 20.95 6.65 21.63
N ARG A 395 21.22 6.22 20.39
CA ARG A 395 22.52 6.43 19.73
C ARG A 395 22.78 7.89 19.32
N ARG A 396 21.73 8.74 19.24
CA ARG A 396 21.84 10.14 18.82
C ARG A 396 22.00 11.08 20.03
N SER A 397 23.05 11.90 20.00
CA SER A 397 23.52 12.77 21.10
C SER A 397 22.53 13.83 21.59
N HIS A 398 21.42 14.05 20.87
CA HIS A 398 20.43 15.09 21.20
C HIS A 398 19.27 14.51 22.04
N ASP A 399 19.17 13.18 22.14
CA ASP A 399 18.07 12.48 22.81
C ASP A 399 18.51 11.87 24.14
N GLY A 400 19.27 12.61 24.98
CA GLY A 400 19.92 12.12 26.21
C GLY A 400 19.02 11.47 27.29
N ARG A 401 17.76 11.16 26.99
CA ARG A 401 16.81 10.44 27.83
C ARG A 401 16.79 8.95 27.46
N TRP A 402 16.68 8.10 28.49
CA TRP A 402 16.44 6.67 28.33
C TRP A 402 15.12 6.39 27.62
N VAL A 403 15.11 5.42 26.71
CA VAL A 403 13.89 4.95 26.03
C VAL A 403 13.55 3.55 26.52
N THR A 404 12.29 3.33 26.87
CA THR A 404 11.78 2.03 27.29
C THR A 404 11.30 1.24 26.08
N LEU A 405 11.68 -0.03 26.03
CA LEU A 405 11.25 -0.98 25.02
C LEU A 405 10.09 -1.80 25.58
N ASP A 406 8.94 -1.15 25.77
CA ASP A 406 7.79 -1.75 26.48
C ASP A 406 7.18 -2.98 25.77
N TYR A 407 7.57 -3.24 24.53
CA TYR A 407 7.18 -4.43 23.76
C TYR A 407 8.05 -5.66 24.07
N LEU A 408 9.11 -5.51 24.86
CA LEU A 408 9.91 -6.62 25.37
C LEU A 408 9.35 -7.07 26.73
N ASP A 409 9.12 -8.37 26.88
CA ASP A 409 8.74 -8.91 28.18
C ASP A 409 9.96 -8.92 29.12
N HIS A 410 10.00 -7.95 30.04
CA HIS A 410 11.14 -7.73 30.92
C HIS A 410 11.56 -8.96 31.74
N ASP A 411 10.60 -9.66 32.33
CA ASP A 411 10.88 -10.74 33.29
C ASP A 411 11.55 -11.96 32.63
N SER A 412 11.27 -12.18 31.35
CA SER A 412 11.89 -13.23 30.55
C SER A 412 13.01 -12.72 29.62
N PHE A 413 13.24 -11.41 29.56
CA PHE A 413 14.18 -10.84 28.61
C PHE A 413 15.63 -11.18 28.98
N ARG A 414 16.36 -11.74 28.01
CA ARG A 414 17.82 -11.90 28.07
C ARG A 414 18.44 -11.35 26.78
N PRO A 415 19.49 -10.50 26.85
CA PRO A 415 20.23 -10.12 25.66
C PRO A 415 21.01 -11.30 25.09
N ILE A 416 21.25 -11.28 23.78
CA ILE A 416 22.03 -12.31 23.08
C ILE A 416 23.32 -11.69 22.52
N VAL A 417 23.18 -10.81 21.53
CA VAL A 417 24.31 -10.18 20.83
C VAL A 417 23.86 -8.87 20.19
N ASP A 418 24.73 -7.87 20.15
CA ASP A 418 24.47 -6.55 19.57
C ASP A 418 23.13 -5.96 20.02
N VAL A 419 22.20 -5.75 19.08
CA VAL A 419 20.86 -5.19 19.34
C VAL A 419 19.79 -6.25 19.56
N PHE A 420 20.18 -7.52 19.69
CA PHE A 420 19.28 -8.67 19.80
C PHE A 420 19.19 -9.19 21.24
N GLY A 421 18.00 -9.64 21.59
CA GLY A 421 17.71 -10.39 22.80
C GLY A 421 16.57 -11.36 22.55
N VAL A 422 16.12 -12.05 23.59
CA VAL A 422 14.97 -12.94 23.53
C VAL A 422 14.14 -12.76 24.78
N ASP A 423 12.83 -12.86 24.61
CA ASP A 423 11.87 -12.94 25.69
C ASP A 423 10.97 -14.17 25.52
N LYS A 424 9.97 -14.35 26.38
CA LYS A 424 9.04 -15.49 26.36
C LYS A 424 8.25 -15.66 25.07
N HIS A 425 8.20 -14.64 24.21
CA HIS A 425 7.57 -14.74 22.89
C HIS A 425 8.59 -14.81 21.73
N GLY A 426 9.88 -15.05 21.99
CA GLY A 426 10.89 -15.37 20.98
C GLY A 426 11.95 -14.29 20.76
N LEU A 427 12.69 -14.38 19.66
CA LEU A 427 13.79 -13.47 19.34
C LEU A 427 13.27 -12.04 19.17
N ARG A 428 14.04 -11.09 19.67
CA ARG A 428 13.76 -9.66 19.72
C ARG A 428 14.96 -8.87 19.29
N TYR A 429 14.69 -7.67 18.80
CA TYR A 429 15.71 -6.67 18.52
C TYR A 429 15.11 -5.29 18.68
N PHE A 430 15.96 -4.29 18.92
CA PHE A 430 15.57 -2.90 18.76
C PHE A 430 16.30 -2.28 17.57
N ASN A 431 15.68 -1.26 16.99
CA ASN A 431 16.28 -0.49 15.91
C ASN A 431 16.90 0.80 16.49
N PRO A 432 18.24 0.96 16.46
CA PRO A 432 18.87 2.22 16.83
C PRO A 432 18.29 3.41 16.04
N GLY A 433 17.86 4.46 16.75
CA GLY A 433 17.22 5.65 16.19
C GLY A 433 15.74 5.50 15.80
N LEU A 434 15.15 4.33 16.05
CA LEU A 434 13.73 4.03 15.85
C LEU A 434 13.18 3.27 17.07
N GLU A 435 13.64 3.58 18.27
CA GLU A 435 13.36 2.84 19.51
C GLU A 435 11.86 2.76 19.86
N SER A 436 11.05 3.69 19.33
CA SER A 436 9.59 3.70 19.43
C SER A 436 8.87 2.77 18.44
N PHE A 437 9.61 2.03 17.60
CA PHE A 437 9.08 1.19 16.52
C PHE A 437 9.66 -0.22 16.53
N GLY A 438 8.82 -1.20 16.22
CA GLY A 438 9.17 -2.63 16.15
C GLY A 438 8.62 -3.40 17.35
N THR A 439 7.63 -4.25 17.13
CA THR A 439 6.88 -4.90 18.22
C THR A 439 6.65 -6.39 18.04
N ASP A 440 6.91 -6.93 16.85
CA ASP A 440 6.72 -8.34 16.57
C ASP A 440 8.01 -9.14 16.85
N PRO A 441 7.90 -10.37 17.38
CA PRO A 441 9.01 -11.32 17.38
C PRO A 441 9.60 -11.49 15.98
N VAL A 442 10.89 -11.81 15.89
CA VAL A 442 11.47 -12.25 14.61
C VAL A 442 10.82 -13.58 14.25
N LYS A 443 10.09 -13.57 13.13
CA LYS A 443 9.30 -14.72 12.68
C LYS A 443 10.21 -15.89 12.31
N ASP A 444 9.78 -17.11 12.66
CA ASP A 444 10.45 -18.37 12.31
C ASP A 444 11.91 -18.46 12.84
N SER A 445 12.26 -17.63 13.84
CA SER A 445 13.60 -17.57 14.43
C SER A 445 13.83 -18.67 15.47
N ASP A 446 15.10 -19.05 15.65
CA ASP A 446 15.57 -19.89 16.74
C ASP A 446 16.53 -19.09 17.66
N PRO A 447 16.02 -18.54 18.78
CA PRO A 447 16.84 -17.73 19.68
C PRO A 447 17.92 -18.50 20.44
N GLU A 448 17.86 -19.83 20.49
CA GLU A 448 18.84 -20.64 21.23
C GLU A 448 20.14 -20.84 20.42
N SER A 449 20.04 -20.94 19.09
CA SER A 449 21.19 -21.06 18.19
C SER A 449 21.65 -19.72 17.59
N PHE A 450 20.93 -18.62 17.86
CA PHE A 450 21.18 -17.29 17.32
C PHE A 450 22.54 -16.72 17.73
N ARG A 451 23.34 -16.29 16.75
CA ARG A 451 24.69 -15.75 16.94
C ARG A 451 25.12 -14.82 15.81
N ALA A 452 26.03 -13.89 16.13
CA ALA A 452 26.67 -13.05 15.13
C ALA A 452 27.69 -13.83 14.28
N LEU A 453 27.76 -13.51 13.00
CA LEU A 453 28.77 -13.99 12.06
C LEU A 453 29.87 -12.95 11.76
N GLY A 454 29.63 -11.69 12.12
CA GLY A 454 30.48 -10.55 11.78
C GLY A 454 29.90 -9.70 10.64
N ASP A 455 30.37 -8.47 10.51
CA ASP A 455 29.94 -7.51 9.47
C ASP A 455 28.42 -7.33 9.35
N ASP A 456 27.73 -7.19 10.49
CA ASP A 456 26.27 -7.03 10.56
C ASP A 456 25.45 -8.25 10.06
N TRP A 457 26.10 -9.42 9.93
CA TRP A 457 25.44 -10.70 9.64
C TRP A 457 25.25 -11.53 10.90
N TYR A 458 24.11 -12.23 10.95
CA TYR A 458 23.73 -13.13 12.04
C TYR A 458 23.13 -14.40 11.48
N ARG A 459 23.09 -15.45 12.30
CA ARG A 459 22.45 -16.71 11.95
C ARG A 459 21.81 -17.36 13.16
N ASP A 460 20.80 -18.16 12.91
CA ASP A 460 20.42 -19.28 13.75
C ASP A 460 20.53 -20.57 12.92
N ASP A 461 19.98 -21.69 13.41
CA ASP A 461 20.04 -22.98 12.72
C ASP A 461 19.08 -23.08 11.52
N GLY A 462 18.07 -22.20 11.44
CA GLY A 462 17.06 -22.18 10.37
C GLY A 462 17.17 -21.00 9.40
N GLN A 463 17.89 -19.94 9.75
CA GLN A 463 17.83 -18.66 9.04
C GLN A 463 19.13 -17.84 9.13
N ILE A 464 19.36 -17.05 8.09
CA ILE A 464 20.39 -16.01 8.02
C ILE A 464 19.74 -14.63 8.12
N TYR A 465 20.41 -13.71 8.79
CA TYR A 465 19.95 -12.35 8.99
C TYR A 465 21.03 -11.33 8.63
N TYR A 466 20.59 -10.18 8.15
CA TYR A 466 21.44 -9.01 7.95
C TYR A 466 20.80 -7.76 8.51
N MET A 467 21.58 -6.93 9.23
CA MET A 467 21.08 -5.67 9.78
C MET A 467 22.17 -4.61 9.85
N ALA A 468 22.22 -3.72 8.86
CA ALA A 468 23.21 -2.64 8.80
C ALA A 468 23.09 -1.66 10.00
N LEU A 469 23.81 -1.91 11.10
CA LEU A 469 23.60 -1.23 12.38
C LEU A 469 23.92 0.26 12.34
N ASP A 470 24.85 0.66 11.47
CA ASP A 470 25.27 2.05 11.29
C ASP A 470 24.44 2.81 10.24
N SER A 471 23.41 2.17 9.68
CA SER A 471 22.43 2.84 8.83
C SER A 471 21.63 3.89 9.60
N HIS A 472 21.19 4.95 8.91
CA HIS A 472 20.29 5.95 9.49
C HIS A 472 18.94 5.35 9.93
N HIS A 473 18.54 4.26 9.27
CA HIS A 473 17.33 3.48 9.55
C HIS A 473 17.67 1.99 9.36
N PRO A 474 18.25 1.34 10.38
CA PRO A 474 18.58 -0.07 10.28
C PRO A 474 17.29 -0.90 10.19
N GLN A 475 17.29 -1.91 9.33
CA GLN A 475 16.19 -2.86 9.18
C GLN A 475 16.76 -4.27 9.18
N LEU A 476 16.13 -5.16 9.95
CA LEU A 476 16.44 -6.57 9.93
C LEU A 476 15.93 -7.20 8.64
N VAL A 477 16.83 -7.83 7.89
CA VAL A 477 16.51 -8.60 6.69
C VAL A 477 16.68 -10.07 7.00
N CYS A 478 15.58 -10.83 6.94
CA CYS A 478 15.62 -12.29 6.97
C CYS A 478 15.96 -12.81 5.57
N THR A 479 17.13 -13.44 5.43
CA THR A 479 17.68 -13.87 4.15
C THR A 479 17.29 -15.31 3.86
N ALA A 480 16.69 -15.53 2.68
CA ALA A 480 16.43 -16.87 2.16
C ALA A 480 17.72 -17.49 1.58
N ALA A 481 18.72 -17.66 2.44
CA ALA A 481 19.96 -18.36 2.19
C ALA A 481 19.95 -19.70 2.91
N ASP A 482 20.72 -20.67 2.44
CA ASP A 482 20.97 -21.91 3.16
C ASP A 482 21.90 -21.66 4.37
N PRO A 483 21.42 -21.76 5.63
CA PRO A 483 22.27 -21.52 6.79
C PRO A 483 23.43 -22.52 6.92
N ALA A 484 23.31 -23.72 6.36
CA ALA A 484 24.34 -24.75 6.47
C ALA A 484 25.60 -24.41 5.66
N SER A 485 25.43 -23.83 4.47
CA SER A 485 26.54 -23.43 3.58
C SER A 485 26.86 -21.94 3.59
N PHE A 486 26.14 -21.13 4.37
CA PHE A 486 26.33 -19.68 4.38
C PHE A 486 27.68 -19.25 4.97
N GLU A 487 28.37 -18.36 4.25
CA GLU A 487 29.57 -17.67 4.71
C GLU A 487 29.51 -16.16 4.46
N VAL A 488 30.08 -15.40 5.39
CA VAL A 488 30.27 -13.96 5.25
C VAL A 488 31.57 -13.72 4.51
N LEU A 489 31.50 -12.99 3.39
CA LEU A 489 32.68 -12.66 2.58
C LEU A 489 33.36 -11.39 3.08
N GLY A 490 32.57 -10.46 3.62
CA GLY A 490 33.05 -9.19 4.16
C GLY A 490 32.07 -8.05 3.92
N GLY A 491 31.89 -7.19 4.92
CA GLY A 491 30.95 -6.07 4.89
C GLY A 491 29.54 -6.53 4.52
N VAL A 492 28.95 -5.90 3.50
CA VAL A 492 27.57 -6.21 3.09
C VAL A 492 27.45 -7.53 2.31
N TYR A 493 28.53 -8.28 2.05
CA TYR A 493 28.53 -9.46 1.20
C TYR A 493 28.55 -10.77 1.99
N GLY A 494 27.64 -11.67 1.66
CA GLY A 494 27.66 -13.07 2.08
C GLY A 494 27.20 -13.97 0.93
N ARG A 495 27.47 -15.27 1.03
CA ARG A 495 27.04 -16.26 0.03
C ARG A 495 26.67 -17.57 0.69
N ASP A 496 25.81 -18.33 0.03
CA ASP A 496 25.68 -19.77 0.24
C ASP A 496 26.21 -20.52 -0.99
N ALA A 497 26.04 -21.85 -1.03
CA ALA A 497 26.49 -22.65 -2.16
C ALA A 497 25.84 -22.27 -3.51
N ASP A 498 24.65 -21.65 -3.50
CA ASP A 498 23.83 -21.41 -4.68
C ASP A 498 23.75 -19.93 -5.09
N ALA A 499 24.11 -19.00 -4.21
CA ALA A 499 23.84 -17.59 -4.43
C ALA A 499 24.72 -16.62 -3.64
N LEU A 500 24.91 -15.44 -4.25
CA LEU A 500 25.46 -14.26 -3.58
C LEU A 500 24.33 -13.41 -2.98
N PHE A 501 24.53 -12.92 -1.77
CA PHE A 501 23.67 -11.99 -1.06
C PHE A 501 24.41 -10.70 -0.76
N VAL A 502 23.71 -9.57 -0.90
CA VAL A 502 24.25 -8.26 -0.55
C VAL A 502 23.22 -7.52 0.28
N GLY A 503 23.60 -7.16 1.50
CA GLY A 503 22.70 -6.54 2.48
C GLY A 503 21.47 -7.40 2.76
N GLY A 504 21.66 -8.71 2.89
CA GLY A 504 20.59 -9.69 3.09
C GLY A 504 19.72 -10.02 1.87
N VAL A 505 19.99 -9.42 0.70
CA VAL A 505 19.18 -9.61 -0.52
C VAL A 505 19.92 -10.45 -1.56
N ARG A 506 19.28 -11.53 -2.02
CA ARG A 506 19.80 -12.42 -3.08
C ARG A 506 20.02 -11.65 -4.39
N LYS A 507 21.21 -11.77 -4.97
CA LYS A 507 21.53 -11.20 -6.28
C LYS A 507 21.25 -12.21 -7.39
N ARG A 508 20.74 -11.69 -8.51
CA ARG A 508 20.48 -12.44 -9.73
C ARG A 508 21.63 -12.20 -10.71
N ASN A 509 21.88 -13.16 -11.61
CA ASN A 509 22.88 -13.08 -12.67
C ASN A 509 24.33 -13.07 -12.14
N ILE A 510 24.58 -13.79 -11.03
CA ILE A 510 25.93 -14.16 -10.58
C ILE A 510 25.93 -15.68 -10.59
N ASP A 511 26.39 -16.26 -11.70
CA ASP A 511 26.28 -17.71 -11.94
C ASP A 511 27.29 -18.51 -11.10
N ASP A 512 28.39 -17.87 -10.70
CA ASP A 512 29.41 -18.43 -9.82
C ASP A 512 29.61 -17.53 -8.58
N PRO A 513 28.83 -17.73 -7.50
CA PRO A 513 29.04 -17.01 -6.25
C PRO A 513 30.39 -17.36 -5.59
N GLY A 514 30.97 -18.53 -5.92
CA GLY A 514 32.27 -19.00 -5.49
C GLY A 514 33.43 -18.10 -5.94
N ALA A 515 33.30 -17.48 -7.12
CA ALA A 515 34.30 -16.56 -7.67
C ALA A 515 34.28 -15.14 -7.07
N VAL A 516 33.29 -14.83 -6.23
CA VAL A 516 33.16 -13.49 -5.63
C VAL A 516 34.11 -13.34 -4.45
N VAL A 517 34.89 -12.26 -4.47
CA VAL A 517 35.81 -11.89 -3.38
C VAL A 517 35.42 -10.52 -2.88
N ALA A 518 35.07 -10.40 -1.60
CA ALA A 518 34.79 -9.09 -1.00
C ALA A 518 36.08 -8.26 -0.94
N LEU A 519 35.95 -6.97 -1.24
CA LEU A 519 37.06 -6.02 -1.12
C LEU A 519 36.91 -5.16 0.15
N GLY A 520 35.73 -5.16 0.77
CA GLY A 520 35.39 -4.38 1.96
C GLY A 520 34.27 -3.36 1.69
N GLY A 521 33.55 -2.95 2.75
CA GLY A 521 32.43 -2.02 2.65
C GLY A 521 31.33 -2.54 1.71
N ASP A 522 30.97 -1.74 0.70
CA ASP A 522 30.00 -2.11 -0.34
C ASP A 522 30.63 -2.62 -1.66
N TYR A 523 31.93 -2.96 -1.65
CA TYR A 523 32.69 -3.42 -2.81
C TYR A 523 33.12 -4.89 -2.76
N ALA A 524 33.10 -5.53 -3.93
CA ALA A 524 33.62 -6.88 -4.17
C ALA A 524 34.21 -6.96 -5.59
N ARG A 525 34.77 -8.11 -5.96
CA ARG A 525 35.16 -8.42 -7.34
C ARG A 525 34.73 -9.81 -7.76
N ILE A 526 34.55 -9.99 -9.06
CA ILE A 526 34.42 -11.29 -9.73
C ILE A 526 35.31 -11.28 -10.97
N GLY A 527 36.37 -12.10 -10.97
CA GLY A 527 37.47 -11.95 -11.92
C GLY A 527 38.02 -10.52 -11.91
N ASP A 528 38.07 -9.90 -13.09
CA ASP A 528 38.52 -8.51 -13.30
C ASP A 528 37.39 -7.46 -13.21
N THR A 529 36.19 -7.87 -12.78
CA THR A 529 35.05 -6.96 -12.65
C THR A 529 34.87 -6.52 -11.20
N ILE A 530 34.95 -5.20 -10.95
CA ILE A 530 34.58 -4.62 -9.66
C ILE A 530 33.05 -4.56 -9.54
N LEU A 531 32.54 -5.02 -8.41
CA LEU A 531 31.14 -4.96 -8.02
C LEU A 531 30.96 -3.92 -6.91
N ARG A 532 29.88 -3.15 -7.00
CA ARG A 532 29.38 -2.30 -5.91
C ARG A 532 27.93 -2.63 -5.63
N ASN A 533 27.59 -2.95 -4.39
CA ASN A 533 26.28 -3.48 -3.99
C ASN A 533 25.78 -4.64 -4.89
N GLY A 534 26.71 -5.50 -5.32
CA GLY A 534 26.47 -6.63 -6.22
C GLY A 534 26.21 -6.25 -7.70
N LYS A 535 26.53 -5.03 -8.14
CA LYS A 535 26.40 -4.60 -9.54
C LYS A 535 27.76 -4.25 -10.13
N PRO A 536 28.05 -4.63 -11.40
CA PRO A 536 29.26 -4.21 -12.08
C PRO A 536 29.43 -2.70 -12.14
N VAL A 537 30.61 -2.21 -11.77
CA VAL A 537 31.02 -0.82 -11.96
C VAL A 537 31.44 -0.65 -13.42
N LYS A 538 30.68 0.14 -14.20
CA LYS A 538 30.90 0.26 -15.65
C LYS A 538 32.25 0.89 -16.03
N ASN A 539 32.69 1.88 -15.27
CA ASN A 539 33.89 2.67 -15.57
C ASN A 539 34.78 2.77 -14.32
N PRO A 540 35.50 1.69 -13.96
CA PRO A 540 36.33 1.68 -12.77
C PRO A 540 37.60 2.54 -12.92
N GLY A 541 37.91 3.03 -14.12
CA GLY A 541 39.11 3.81 -14.37
C GLY A 541 40.38 2.98 -14.23
N ALA A 542 41.43 3.55 -13.63
CA ALA A 542 42.74 2.92 -13.48
C ALA A 542 42.91 2.12 -12.17
N ILE A 543 41.81 1.72 -11.54
CA ILE A 543 41.86 0.99 -10.26
C ILE A 543 42.60 -0.33 -10.44
N ASP A 544 43.64 -0.52 -9.63
CA ASP A 544 44.36 -1.78 -9.51
C ASP A 544 43.60 -2.73 -8.59
N ILE A 545 42.79 -3.59 -9.20
CA ILE A 545 41.90 -4.54 -8.52
C ILE A 545 42.65 -5.47 -7.56
N ALA A 546 43.90 -5.82 -7.86
CA ALA A 546 44.68 -6.76 -7.03
C ALA A 546 45.07 -6.15 -5.67
N THR A 547 45.12 -4.83 -5.59
CA THR A 547 45.49 -4.10 -4.36
C THR A 547 44.32 -3.28 -3.79
N ALA A 548 43.16 -3.34 -4.43
CA ALA A 548 41.99 -2.57 -4.07
C ALA A 548 41.39 -3.08 -2.75
N ARG A 549 41.11 -2.15 -1.84
CA ARG A 549 40.41 -2.38 -0.57
C ARG A 549 39.29 -1.38 -0.38
N GLY A 550 38.13 -1.87 0.01
CA GLY A 550 36.97 -1.07 0.39
C GLY A 550 37.07 -0.69 1.86
N LEU A 551 36.78 0.56 2.18
CA LEU A 551 36.86 1.05 3.55
C LEU A 551 35.49 0.89 4.24
N PRO A 552 35.41 0.30 5.44
CA PRO A 552 34.16 0.13 6.17
C PRO A 552 33.47 1.46 6.49
N GLY A 553 32.13 1.48 6.49
CA GLY A 553 31.33 2.65 6.86
C GLY A 553 31.37 3.82 5.88
N VAL A 554 32.21 3.76 4.83
CA VAL A 554 32.32 4.80 3.81
C VAL A 554 32.25 4.18 2.41
N ARG A 555 31.63 4.88 1.47
CA ARG A 555 31.41 4.44 0.07
C ARG A 555 32.68 4.55 -0.81
N LEU A 556 33.83 4.18 -0.27
CA LEU A 556 35.15 4.39 -0.88
C LEU A 556 35.91 3.08 -1.07
N LEU A 557 36.40 2.86 -2.30
CA LEU A 557 37.39 1.84 -2.66
C LEU A 557 38.70 2.53 -2.97
N LEU A 558 39.82 2.01 -2.46
CA LEU A 558 41.17 2.57 -2.64
C LEU A 558 42.13 1.47 -3.07
N ASP A 559 42.99 1.74 -4.06
CA ASP A 559 44.12 0.87 -4.42
C ASP A 559 45.45 1.36 -3.83
N ALA A 560 46.50 0.53 -3.90
CA ALA A 560 47.82 0.86 -3.35
C ALA A 560 48.52 2.03 -4.04
N LYS A 561 48.05 2.46 -5.22
CA LYS A 561 48.58 3.60 -5.98
C LYS A 561 47.84 4.91 -5.69
N GLY A 562 46.83 4.87 -4.81
CA GLY A 562 46.02 6.03 -4.47
C GLY A 562 44.82 6.26 -5.38
N ASN A 563 44.56 5.40 -6.37
CA ASN A 563 43.35 5.54 -7.19
C ASN A 563 42.14 5.13 -6.36
N LEU A 564 41.03 5.85 -6.51
CA LEU A 564 39.84 5.58 -5.71
C LEU A 564 38.54 5.57 -6.51
N LEU A 565 37.59 4.76 -6.06
CA LEU A 565 36.18 4.85 -6.43
C LEU A 565 35.40 5.47 -5.28
N LEU A 566 34.78 6.62 -5.54
CA LEU A 566 33.83 7.23 -4.62
C LEU A 566 32.41 6.99 -5.13
N GLY A 567 31.63 6.17 -4.41
CA GLY A 567 30.29 5.78 -4.83
C GLY A 567 30.25 5.06 -6.19
N GLY A 568 31.34 4.42 -6.60
CA GLY A 568 31.51 3.79 -7.91
C GLY A 568 32.00 4.74 -9.04
N ARG A 569 32.36 5.99 -8.72
CA ARG A 569 32.95 6.93 -9.68
C ARG A 569 34.45 7.04 -9.46
N TYR A 570 35.22 6.84 -10.53
CA TYR A 570 36.67 6.95 -10.51
C TYR A 570 37.15 8.38 -10.22
N ARG A 571 38.14 8.49 -9.34
CA ARG A 571 38.92 9.69 -9.07
C ARG A 571 40.41 9.35 -9.12
N LYS A 572 41.19 10.28 -9.66
CA LYS A 572 42.65 10.18 -9.66
C LYS A 572 43.20 10.36 -8.23
N PRO A 573 44.40 9.84 -7.94
CA PRO A 573 45.08 10.09 -6.67
C PRO A 573 45.21 11.59 -6.41
N LEU A 574 45.02 11.99 -5.15
CA LEU A 574 45.27 13.37 -4.72
C LEU A 574 46.79 13.64 -4.65
N PRO A 575 47.25 14.88 -4.84
CA PRO A 575 48.67 15.22 -4.75
C PRO A 575 49.26 14.86 -3.37
N GLY A 576 50.34 14.07 -3.36
CA GLY A 576 51.01 13.66 -2.12
C GLY A 576 50.26 12.60 -1.30
N PHE A 577 49.22 11.97 -1.87
CA PHE A 577 48.39 10.98 -1.16
C PHE A 577 49.17 9.72 -0.80
N ASP A 578 49.29 9.41 0.49
CA ASP A 578 49.86 8.15 0.98
C ASP A 578 48.75 7.10 1.24
N ALA A 579 48.52 6.25 0.26
CA ALA A 579 47.50 5.21 0.32
C ALA A 579 47.76 4.15 1.40
N ALA A 580 49.02 3.95 1.83
CA ALA A 580 49.37 2.92 2.79
C ALA A 580 48.95 3.30 4.21
N SER A 581 49.19 4.55 4.60
CA SER A 581 48.84 5.08 5.92
C SER A 581 47.43 5.70 6.00
N PHE A 582 46.73 5.85 4.87
CA PHE A 582 45.39 6.42 4.80
C PHE A 582 44.37 5.67 5.68
N ARG A 583 43.72 6.40 6.59
CA ARG A 583 42.67 5.89 7.50
C ARG A 583 41.67 6.97 7.87
N PHE A 584 40.42 6.58 8.11
CA PHE A 584 39.38 7.49 8.60
C PHE A 584 39.51 7.73 10.12
N LEU A 585 39.30 8.98 10.54
CA LEU A 585 39.12 9.37 11.94
C LEU A 585 37.65 9.28 12.38
N ASN A 586 36.72 9.51 11.45
CA ASN A 586 35.28 9.40 11.61
C ASN A 586 34.59 9.22 10.24
N GLN A 587 33.28 9.49 10.10
CA GLN A 587 32.56 9.25 8.85
C GLN A 587 32.90 10.26 7.74
N SER A 588 33.51 11.39 8.07
CA SER A 588 33.81 12.48 7.11
C SER A 588 35.26 12.89 7.03
N PHE A 589 36.10 12.57 8.01
CA PHE A 589 37.50 13.01 8.02
C PHE A 589 38.43 11.81 8.04
N ALA A 590 39.49 11.92 7.26
CA ALA A 590 40.55 10.93 7.15
C ALA A 590 41.92 11.59 7.22
N VAL A 591 42.93 10.78 7.49
CA VAL A 591 44.33 11.21 7.54
C VAL A 591 45.21 10.17 6.87
N ASP A 592 46.32 10.61 6.31
CA ASP A 592 47.47 9.75 6.03
C ASP A 592 48.67 10.22 6.86
N HIS A 593 49.90 9.88 6.49
CA HIS A 593 51.09 10.30 7.20
C HIS A 593 51.27 11.83 7.22
N ASP A 594 50.92 12.50 6.13
CA ASP A 594 51.30 13.90 5.87
C ASP A 594 50.09 14.86 5.82
N GLN A 595 48.89 14.36 5.55
CA GLN A 595 47.73 15.17 5.18
C GLN A 595 46.45 14.80 5.95
N VAL A 596 45.54 15.78 6.04
CA VAL A 596 44.16 15.62 6.50
C VAL A 596 43.22 15.76 5.31
N TYR A 597 42.20 14.92 5.28
CA TYR A 597 41.20 14.87 4.21
C TYR A 597 39.79 14.99 4.77
N ALA A 598 38.90 15.58 3.98
CA ALA A 598 37.46 15.55 4.20
C ALA A 598 36.75 14.85 3.05
N LEU A 599 35.87 13.93 3.40
CA LEU A 599 34.94 13.21 2.54
C LEU A 599 33.57 13.88 2.61
N THR A 600 33.13 14.44 1.49
CA THR A 600 31.76 14.94 1.27
C THR A 600 30.99 14.03 0.32
N GLU A 601 29.71 14.32 0.04
CA GLU A 601 28.95 13.62 -1.01
C GLU A 601 29.67 13.66 -2.37
N ALA A 602 30.36 14.76 -2.67
CA ALA A 602 30.90 15.04 -3.99
C ALA A 602 32.34 14.56 -4.17
N ALA A 603 33.19 14.65 -3.14
CA ALA A 603 34.63 14.43 -3.26
C ALA A 603 35.30 14.04 -1.94
N LEU A 604 36.48 13.43 -2.06
CA LEU A 604 37.51 13.44 -1.03
C LEU A 604 38.47 14.60 -1.37
N SER A 605 38.68 15.52 -0.43
CA SER A 605 39.48 16.73 -0.64
C SER A 605 40.53 16.90 0.46
N ILE A 606 41.69 17.45 0.09
CA ILE A 606 42.75 17.82 1.04
C ILE A 606 42.27 19.03 1.88
N CYS A 607 42.50 18.99 3.18
CA CYS A 607 42.25 20.09 4.10
C CYS A 607 43.56 20.70 4.57
N GLU A 608 44.04 21.70 3.83
CA GLU A 608 45.33 22.38 4.11
C GLU A 608 45.30 23.18 5.43
N ASP A 609 44.12 23.64 5.86
CA ASP A 609 43.94 24.47 7.05
C ASP A 609 43.90 23.68 8.37
N ILE A 610 43.93 22.34 8.32
CA ILE A 610 43.84 21.47 9.50
C ILE A 610 45.22 20.95 9.85
N ASP A 611 45.68 21.21 11.07
CA ASP A 611 46.98 20.74 11.53
C ASP A 611 46.99 19.22 11.70
N ARG A 612 47.69 18.54 10.79
CA ARG A 612 47.84 17.09 10.81
C ARG A 612 48.47 16.57 12.11
N ALA A 613 49.36 17.30 12.77
CA ALA A 613 50.06 16.81 13.95
C ALA A 613 49.15 16.73 15.19
N THR A 614 48.12 17.58 15.26
CA THR A 614 47.25 17.72 16.44
C THR A 614 45.79 17.32 16.18
N VAL A 615 45.43 16.96 14.95
CA VAL A 615 44.05 16.60 14.60
C VAL A 615 43.55 15.33 15.31
N GLU A 616 42.35 15.41 15.87
CA GLU A 616 41.64 14.28 16.44
C GLU A 616 40.13 14.33 16.17
N SER A 617 39.47 13.19 16.37
CA SER A 617 38.02 13.05 16.15
C SER A 617 37.23 13.79 17.23
N ASP A 618 36.24 14.57 16.82
CA ASP A 618 35.37 15.37 17.70
C ASP A 618 33.89 15.16 17.34
N GLY A 619 33.55 13.92 16.96
CA GLY A 619 32.21 13.49 16.58
C GLY A 619 32.15 12.77 15.22
N PRO A 620 30.96 12.29 14.81
CA PRO A 620 30.82 11.49 13.58
C PRO A 620 31.22 12.23 12.30
N MET A 621 31.01 13.55 12.28
CA MET A 621 31.22 14.44 11.12
C MET A 621 32.12 15.64 11.47
N SER A 622 32.92 15.54 12.53
CA SER A 622 33.74 16.67 13.00
C SER A 622 35.07 16.24 13.60
N VAL A 623 36.09 17.07 13.39
CA VAL A 623 37.43 16.94 13.96
C VAL A 623 37.82 18.23 14.65
N ARG A 624 38.80 18.18 15.54
CA ARG A 624 39.42 19.37 16.13
C ARG A 624 40.94 19.26 16.04
N ASP A 625 41.59 20.39 15.86
CA ASP A 625 43.03 20.53 16.00
C ASP A 625 43.36 21.53 17.12
N CYS A 626 44.63 21.89 17.30
CA CYS A 626 45.03 22.85 18.33
C CYS A 626 44.47 24.28 18.16
N ASN A 627 43.93 24.62 16.98
CA ASN A 627 43.50 25.98 16.64
C ASN A 627 41.99 26.13 16.50
N ALA A 628 41.29 25.08 16.08
CA ALA A 628 39.88 25.15 15.72
C ALA A 628 39.18 23.79 15.71
N ARG A 629 37.85 23.85 15.68
CA ARG A 629 36.97 22.73 15.38
C ARG A 629 36.52 22.80 13.92
N PHE A 630 36.50 21.68 13.22
CA PHE A 630 36.07 21.57 11.83
C PHE A 630 34.89 20.61 11.73
N VAL A 631 33.83 21.03 11.04
CA VAL A 631 32.61 20.23 10.84
C VAL A 631 32.40 20.05 9.34
N ALA A 632 32.28 18.80 8.91
CA ALA A 632 31.88 18.47 7.55
C ALA A 632 30.35 18.42 7.47
N ASP A 633 29.81 19.09 6.45
CA ASP A 633 28.42 18.98 6.02
C ASP A 633 28.39 18.35 4.63
N TYR A 634 27.20 18.18 4.05
CA TYR A 634 26.98 17.53 2.73
C TYR A 634 27.96 17.99 1.64
N ASP A 635 28.31 19.28 1.60
CA ASP A 635 29.05 19.88 0.49
C ASP A 635 30.38 20.54 0.89
N LYS A 636 30.60 20.83 2.18
CA LYS A 636 31.71 21.69 2.62
C LYS A 636 32.19 21.37 4.04
N VAL A 637 33.42 21.76 4.32
CA VAL A 637 33.99 21.80 5.67
C VAL A 637 33.89 23.22 6.21
N THR A 638 33.38 23.37 7.44
CA THR A 638 33.25 24.66 8.12
C THR A 638 34.16 24.69 9.34
N ARG A 639 35.05 25.68 9.40
CA ARG A 639 35.90 25.98 10.57
C ARG A 639 35.09 26.75 11.62
N ARG A 640 35.20 26.35 12.88
CA ARG A 640 34.62 27.01 14.05
C ARG A 640 35.70 27.21 15.10
N PRO A 641 35.68 28.33 15.86
CA PRO A 641 36.56 28.48 17.02
C PRO A 641 36.30 27.36 18.04
N LEU A 642 37.33 26.96 18.76
CA LEU A 642 37.19 26.11 19.94
C LEU A 642 36.30 26.86 20.93
N ALA A 643 35.23 26.25 21.43
CA ALA A 643 34.42 26.84 22.49
C ALA A 643 35.26 26.81 23.78
N ASP A 644 35.23 27.91 24.55
CA ASP A 644 35.86 28.01 25.88
C ASP A 644 35.28 26.99 26.88
#